data_AF-A0A8H6L9W3-F1
#
_entry.id   AF-A0A8H6L9W3-F1
#
_cell.length_a   1.000
_cell.length_b   1.000
_cell.length_c   1.000
_cell.angle_alpha   90.00
_cell.angle_beta   90.00
_cell.angle_gamma   90.00
#
_symmetry.space_group_name_H-M   'P 1'
#
loop_
_entity.id
_entity.type
_entity.pdbx_description
1 polymer ?
#
loop_
_entity_poly.entity_id
_entity_poly.type
_entity_poly.pdbx_seq_one_letter_code
_entity_poly.pdbx_strand_id
1 'polypeptide(L)'
;MAAGKPLADGPYPLIGTPSKTQDIVTATSNPDIPAASVLQKSHAAIHAASECAVNSIYLQAPNVRNPSDIKDFLHFVILWGNFVDRHHETEEESIFPDLENFTGDKGLMQHSVEQHHAFHSGLQTLKNYASSTAPEDYSSDKRKSIIDGFGPTLQEHLVDEIDTLLTLKKYDSEGLMQVWKKEVFPFALGLADTTYEGGRHKFPPVPFFIPYIVHYWFSCKYAGTWRFAPCDFWGKPRPLEFFLSSKPIGFIAASGSPLTRLAYVVKADAAIGGVSPRRRMSQDETTGHVGQTVTLRGPWTLGQGKVMSAMGTIPYLSPPDLKSSRFLVIYCVISTLFCFRLIHLAKVNAVAPVDCPHPLASLALNASEHSPLFPRKIWQTSRTGPSGLDEKDRKAIQSWVKINQKHRYEILTQYSAESYVKDRFSHRPDIQEIFVDLQDPILRADFIRYLVLLGDGGVYSDIDTTSLIPIEDWVPSAYVNKVNLVVGVEYDTLDGGRWGDWSLDLQFCTWTILAKPGHLLMEMAVDRVVAGLKALARQQETTISGIRPSFMEVLNTTGPALFTGAVIEGLAHTTGTNFTWHNITGITESKLVGDVLILPINAFGSGQAHSKSGSPDENTALVQHLFKGSWKVDHPFGGKAEKAREQSDAQQGEAESSEKSSEHGEDSNSEEKQEKKYENKQDAN
;
A
#
# COMPACT_ATOMS: atom_id res chain seq x y z
N MET A 1 38.15 -6.52 -25.50
CA MET A 1 37.45 -6.51 -24.20
C MET A 1 36.03 -7.01 -24.41
N ALA A 2 35.42 -7.71 -23.45
CA ALA A 2 34.00 -8.04 -23.56
C ALA A 2 33.19 -6.75 -23.40
N ALA A 3 32.28 -6.46 -24.32
CA ALA A 3 31.31 -5.39 -24.12
C ALA A 3 30.44 -5.76 -22.92
N GLY A 4 30.39 -4.91 -21.91
CA GLY A 4 29.50 -5.08 -20.77
C GLY A 4 28.04 -5.02 -21.21
N LYS A 5 27.14 -5.53 -20.37
CA LYS A 5 25.71 -5.21 -20.49
C LYS A 5 25.55 -3.67 -20.41
N PRO A 6 24.69 -3.06 -21.24
CA PRO A 6 24.50 -1.61 -21.25
C PRO A 6 23.87 -1.11 -19.95
N LEU A 7 23.95 0.20 -19.75
CA LEU A 7 23.20 0.94 -18.74
C LEU A 7 21.89 1.46 -19.35
N ALA A 8 21.13 2.24 -18.59
CA ALA A 8 19.85 2.82 -19.01
C ALA A 8 19.99 4.26 -19.53
N ASP A 9 20.99 4.52 -20.38
CA ASP A 9 21.36 5.84 -20.90
C ASP A 9 20.76 6.15 -22.29
N GLY A 10 19.93 5.25 -22.84
CA GLY A 10 19.13 5.45 -24.04
C GLY A 10 18.01 4.41 -24.18
N PRO A 11 17.08 4.54 -25.16
CA PRO A 11 17.16 5.42 -26.33
C PRO A 11 16.81 6.89 -26.07
N TYR A 12 16.14 7.22 -24.97
CA TYR A 12 15.85 8.60 -24.59
C TYR A 12 17.10 9.16 -23.88
N PRO A 13 17.87 10.09 -24.49
CA PRO A 13 19.10 10.58 -23.90
C PRO A 13 18.80 11.34 -22.61
N LEU A 14 19.52 11.00 -21.52
CA LEU A 14 19.35 11.66 -20.25
C LEU A 14 19.58 13.18 -20.39
N ILE A 15 18.64 13.97 -19.88
CA ILE A 15 18.72 15.43 -19.79
C ILE A 15 20.04 15.81 -19.12
N GLY A 16 20.70 16.83 -19.65
CA GLY A 16 21.83 17.48 -18.99
C GLY A 16 21.36 18.75 -18.29
N THR A 17 21.91 19.08 -17.12
CA THR A 17 21.63 20.40 -16.57
C THR A 17 22.29 21.48 -17.45
N PRO A 18 21.69 22.69 -17.57
CA PRO A 18 22.32 23.83 -18.23
C PRO A 18 23.68 24.27 -17.64
N SER A 19 24.17 23.60 -16.58
CA SER A 19 25.45 23.86 -15.92
C SER A 19 26.72 23.56 -16.75
N LYS A 20 26.60 23.18 -18.03
CA LYS A 20 27.73 23.12 -18.98
C LYS A 20 28.47 24.46 -19.16
N THR A 21 27.92 25.58 -18.68
CA THR A 21 28.53 26.92 -18.72
C THR A 21 28.73 27.58 -17.35
N GLN A 22 28.37 26.94 -16.23
CA GLN A 22 28.50 27.54 -14.88
C GLN A 22 28.98 26.50 -13.84
N ASP A 23 30.23 26.64 -13.41
CA ASP A 23 30.86 25.81 -12.36
C ASP A 23 30.22 26.08 -10.98
N ILE A 24 29.23 25.27 -10.62
CA ILE A 24 28.50 25.40 -9.35
C ILE A 24 28.39 24.02 -8.67
N VAL A 25 29.52 23.56 -8.14
CA VAL A 25 29.75 22.20 -7.57
C VAL A 25 29.20 22.04 -6.13
N THR A 26 28.82 23.13 -5.45
CA THR A 26 28.50 23.12 -4.00
C THR A 26 27.19 23.83 -3.64
N ALA A 27 26.10 23.52 -4.37
CA ALA A 27 24.83 24.27 -4.29
C ALA A 27 23.94 24.02 -3.05
N THR A 28 24.20 22.99 -2.25
CA THR A 28 23.35 22.69 -1.07
C THR A 28 23.71 23.49 0.19
N SER A 29 24.72 24.37 0.13
CA SER A 29 25.23 25.08 1.31
C SER A 29 26.00 26.38 1.00
N ASN A 30 25.94 26.90 -0.23
CA ASN A 30 26.53 28.20 -0.58
C ASN A 30 25.40 29.22 -0.82
N PRO A 31 25.28 30.29 -0.02
CA PRO A 31 24.21 31.29 -0.15
C PRO A 31 24.30 32.13 -1.44
N ASP A 32 25.43 32.13 -2.15
CA ASP A 32 25.64 32.95 -3.36
C ASP A 32 24.99 32.38 -4.64
N ILE A 33 24.25 31.26 -4.55
CA ILE A 33 23.70 30.55 -5.71
C ILE A 33 22.20 30.86 -5.85
N PRO A 34 21.74 31.41 -6.99
CA PRO A 34 20.34 31.76 -7.19
C PRO A 34 19.43 30.54 -7.03
N ALA A 35 18.33 30.70 -6.28
CA ALA A 35 17.39 29.63 -5.95
C ALA A 35 16.88 28.89 -7.19
N ALA A 36 16.53 29.61 -8.26
CA ALA A 36 16.16 29.04 -9.56
C ALA A 36 17.15 27.98 -10.08
N SER A 37 18.45 28.12 -9.78
CA SER A 37 19.49 27.15 -10.15
C SER A 37 19.54 25.92 -9.22
N VAL A 38 18.99 26.03 -8.02
CA VAL A 38 18.79 24.91 -7.08
C VAL A 38 17.53 24.13 -7.48
N LEU A 39 16.42 24.85 -7.74
CA LEU A 39 15.16 24.35 -8.28
C LEU A 39 15.41 23.50 -9.53
N GLN A 40 15.95 24.13 -10.57
CA GLN A 40 16.32 23.50 -11.84
C GLN A 40 17.17 22.22 -11.67
N LYS A 41 18.16 22.22 -10.76
CA LYS A 41 19.00 21.05 -10.50
C LYS A 41 18.26 19.92 -9.82
N SER A 42 17.41 20.21 -8.82
CA SER A 42 16.60 19.16 -8.18
C SER A 42 15.64 18.54 -9.19
N HIS A 43 15.08 19.35 -10.07
CA HIS A 43 14.12 18.95 -11.10
C HIS A 43 14.75 18.09 -12.20
N ALA A 44 15.89 18.51 -12.74
CA ALA A 44 16.63 17.73 -13.73
C ALA A 44 17.09 16.37 -13.19
N ALA A 45 17.37 16.24 -11.89
CA ALA A 45 17.77 14.98 -11.27
C ALA A 45 16.59 13.98 -11.14
N ILE A 46 15.36 14.46 -10.94
CA ILE A 46 14.17 13.60 -10.95
C ILE A 46 13.75 13.23 -12.39
N HIS A 47 13.92 14.16 -13.35
CA HIS A 47 13.71 13.89 -14.78
C HIS A 47 14.68 12.83 -15.30
N ALA A 48 15.99 12.97 -15.05
CA ALA A 48 16.98 11.98 -15.43
C ALA A 48 16.73 10.59 -14.79
N ALA A 49 16.19 10.55 -13.56
CA ALA A 49 15.77 9.30 -12.93
C ALA A 49 14.56 8.66 -13.65
N SER A 50 13.59 9.47 -14.11
CA SER A 50 12.48 9.02 -14.96
C SER A 50 12.96 8.48 -16.30
N GLU A 51 13.90 9.15 -16.95
CA GLU A 51 14.49 8.73 -18.22
C GLU A 51 15.28 7.42 -18.08
N CYS A 52 16.09 7.27 -17.02
CA CYS A 52 16.73 5.99 -16.67
C CYS A 52 15.71 4.85 -16.52
N ALA A 53 14.52 5.11 -15.97
CA ALA A 53 13.49 4.10 -15.82
C ALA A 53 12.83 3.70 -17.14
N VAL A 54 12.44 4.67 -18.00
CA VAL A 54 11.84 4.36 -19.31
C VAL A 54 12.85 3.67 -20.24
N ASN A 55 14.13 4.06 -20.18
CA ASN A 55 15.22 3.40 -20.89
C ASN A 55 15.40 1.94 -20.44
N SER A 56 15.36 1.68 -19.13
CA SER A 56 15.40 0.31 -18.59
C SER A 56 14.19 -0.52 -19.08
N ILE A 57 12.99 0.05 -19.02
CA ILE A 57 11.76 -0.58 -19.52
C ILE A 57 11.92 -0.95 -21.00
N TYR A 58 12.38 0.00 -21.82
CA TYR A 58 12.50 -0.14 -23.26
C TYR A 58 13.56 -1.18 -23.68
N LEU A 59 14.72 -1.19 -23.02
CA LEU A 59 15.85 -2.07 -23.37
C LEU A 59 15.72 -3.50 -22.83
N GLN A 60 15.14 -3.69 -21.65
CA GLN A 60 15.00 -5.03 -21.05
C GLN A 60 13.83 -5.82 -21.65
N ALA A 61 12.75 -5.11 -21.94
CA ALA A 61 11.50 -5.60 -22.51
C ALA A 61 11.56 -6.76 -23.53
N PRO A 62 12.35 -6.73 -24.62
CA PRO A 62 12.32 -7.76 -25.67
C PRO A 62 12.88 -9.13 -25.22
N ASN A 63 13.50 -9.15 -24.04
CA ASN A 63 14.21 -10.30 -23.49
C ASN A 63 13.50 -10.91 -22.27
N VAL A 64 12.44 -10.26 -21.77
CA VAL A 64 11.59 -10.79 -20.69
C VAL A 64 10.64 -11.83 -21.28
N ARG A 65 10.83 -13.11 -20.93
CA ARG A 65 10.12 -14.25 -21.56
C ARG A 65 9.47 -15.23 -20.60
N ASN A 66 9.96 -15.34 -19.37
CA ASN A 66 9.38 -16.24 -18.39
C ASN A 66 8.14 -15.57 -17.76
N PRO A 67 7.01 -16.26 -17.57
CA PRO A 67 5.78 -15.65 -17.04
C PRO A 67 5.95 -14.92 -15.70
N SER A 68 6.83 -15.41 -14.82
CA SER A 68 7.18 -14.73 -13.56
C SER A 68 7.93 -13.42 -13.77
N ASP A 69 8.92 -13.42 -14.67
CA ASP A 69 9.70 -12.22 -15.00
C ASP A 69 8.83 -11.19 -15.73
N ILE A 70 7.86 -11.63 -16.53
CA ILE A 70 6.87 -10.77 -17.19
C ILE A 70 5.97 -10.12 -16.15
N LYS A 71 5.43 -10.87 -15.17
CA LYS A 71 4.64 -10.28 -14.07
C LYS A 71 5.44 -9.24 -13.28
N ASP A 72 6.70 -9.55 -12.95
CA ASP A 72 7.60 -8.61 -12.27
C ASP A 72 7.90 -7.35 -13.12
N PHE A 73 8.05 -7.51 -14.44
CA PHE A 73 8.32 -6.44 -15.40
C PHE A 73 7.12 -5.50 -15.57
N LEU A 74 5.91 -6.06 -15.76
CA LEU A 74 4.69 -5.28 -15.87
C LEU A 74 4.42 -4.49 -14.58
N HIS A 75 4.70 -5.08 -13.41
CA HIS A 75 4.67 -4.36 -12.14
C HIS A 75 5.70 -3.20 -12.10
N PHE A 76 6.91 -3.37 -12.63
CA PHE A 76 7.89 -2.27 -12.73
C PHE A 76 7.39 -1.14 -13.66
N VAL A 77 6.73 -1.47 -14.77
CA VAL A 77 6.11 -0.50 -15.69
C VAL A 77 4.99 0.29 -14.99
N ILE A 78 4.16 -0.36 -14.18
CA ILE A 78 3.11 0.32 -13.38
C ILE A 78 3.74 1.28 -12.37
N LEU A 79 4.79 0.85 -11.64
CA LEU A 79 5.46 1.71 -10.67
C LEU A 79 6.11 2.93 -11.32
N TRP A 80 6.70 2.79 -12.51
CA TRP A 80 7.19 3.93 -13.28
C TRP A 80 6.05 4.85 -13.73
N GLY A 81 4.97 4.31 -14.29
CA GLY A 81 3.82 5.12 -14.72
C GLY A 81 3.20 5.93 -13.57
N ASN A 82 3.05 5.32 -12.39
CA ASN A 82 2.56 6.00 -11.19
C ASN A 82 3.54 7.06 -10.66
N PHE A 83 4.84 6.83 -10.79
CA PHE A 83 5.86 7.81 -10.43
C PHE A 83 5.83 9.03 -11.36
N VAL A 84 5.70 8.81 -12.67
CA VAL A 84 5.55 9.88 -13.66
C VAL A 84 4.25 10.65 -13.45
N ASP A 85 3.10 9.99 -13.30
CA ASP A 85 1.84 10.69 -13.02
C ASP A 85 1.94 11.54 -11.74
N ARG A 86 2.45 10.98 -10.63
CA ARG A 86 2.43 11.68 -9.34
C ARG A 86 3.38 12.87 -9.27
N HIS A 87 4.48 12.82 -10.02
CA HIS A 87 5.41 13.93 -10.25
C HIS A 87 4.65 15.12 -10.88
N HIS A 88 4.12 14.94 -12.09
CA HIS A 88 3.43 15.99 -12.84
C HIS A 88 2.10 16.45 -12.21
N GLU A 89 1.39 15.56 -11.48
CA GLU A 89 0.25 15.98 -10.65
C GLU A 89 0.66 16.96 -9.56
N THR A 90 1.79 16.73 -8.88
CA THR A 90 2.22 17.59 -7.76
C THR A 90 2.66 18.98 -8.26
N GLU A 91 3.20 19.03 -9.47
CA GLU A 91 3.49 20.25 -10.20
C GLU A 91 2.22 21.08 -10.47
N GLU A 92 1.25 20.51 -11.18
CA GLU A 92 -0.01 21.20 -11.53
C GLU A 92 -0.84 21.57 -10.30
N GLU A 93 -0.89 20.71 -9.27
CA GLU A 93 -1.70 20.93 -8.07
C GLU A 93 -1.08 21.93 -7.09
N SER A 94 0.25 22.10 -7.11
CA SER A 94 0.94 22.89 -6.08
C SER A 94 2.13 23.70 -6.59
N ILE A 95 3.11 23.10 -7.26
CA ILE A 95 4.37 23.81 -7.55
C ILE A 95 4.12 24.96 -8.53
N PHE A 96 3.37 24.74 -9.61
CA PHE A 96 3.06 25.77 -10.60
C PHE A 96 2.16 26.87 -10.03
N PRO A 97 1.03 26.58 -9.35
CA PRO A 97 0.22 27.63 -8.72
C PRO A 97 0.97 28.44 -7.65
N ASP A 98 1.81 27.80 -6.83
CA ASP A 98 2.60 28.49 -5.81
C ASP A 98 3.67 29.41 -6.44
N LEU A 99 4.31 28.97 -7.55
CA LEU A 99 5.24 29.79 -8.34
C LEU A 99 4.54 30.98 -9.02
N GLU A 100 3.39 30.77 -9.67
CA GLU A 100 2.63 31.86 -10.31
C GLU A 100 2.13 32.89 -9.29
N ASN A 101 1.65 32.44 -8.13
CA ASN A 101 1.20 33.32 -7.06
C ASN A 101 2.35 34.11 -6.42
N PHE A 102 3.53 33.51 -6.27
CA PHE A 102 4.72 34.21 -5.77
C PHE A 102 5.31 35.21 -6.78
N THR A 103 5.37 34.84 -8.06
CA THR A 103 5.99 35.66 -9.10
C THR A 103 5.08 36.76 -9.65
N GLY A 104 3.76 36.53 -9.63
CA GLY A 104 2.76 37.40 -10.25
C GLY A 104 2.62 37.21 -11.78
N ASP A 105 3.48 36.41 -12.40
CA ASP A 105 3.42 36.08 -13.83
C ASP A 105 2.40 34.94 -14.03
N LYS A 106 1.18 35.30 -14.45
CA LYS A 106 0.14 34.31 -14.78
C LYS A 106 0.49 33.53 -16.03
N GLY A 107 0.29 32.21 -16.01
CA GLY A 107 0.62 31.30 -17.09
C GLY A 107 2.12 31.05 -17.26
N LEU A 108 2.94 31.32 -16.24
CA LEU A 108 4.39 31.10 -16.24
C LEU A 108 4.76 29.65 -16.55
N MET A 109 3.94 28.69 -16.10
CA MET A 109 4.14 27.25 -16.32
C MET A 109 3.11 26.65 -17.30
N GLN A 110 2.31 27.47 -17.96
CA GLN A 110 1.21 27.01 -18.83
C GLN A 110 1.69 26.11 -19.98
N HIS A 111 2.90 26.35 -20.52
CA HIS A 111 3.52 25.48 -21.52
C HIS A 111 3.78 24.07 -20.98
N SER A 112 4.33 23.95 -19.77
CA SER A 112 4.53 22.65 -19.11
C SER A 112 3.19 21.92 -18.92
N VAL A 113 2.15 22.61 -18.44
CA VAL A 113 0.78 22.05 -18.28
C VAL A 113 0.25 21.49 -19.61
N GLU A 114 0.38 22.25 -20.71
CA GLU A 114 -0.07 21.79 -22.04
C GLU A 114 0.69 20.55 -22.51
N GLN A 115 1.99 20.47 -22.22
CA GLN A 115 2.80 19.29 -22.53
C GLN A 115 2.47 18.07 -21.64
N HIS A 116 2.16 18.27 -20.36
CA HIS A 116 1.67 17.20 -19.47
C HIS A 116 0.44 16.52 -20.08
N HIS A 117 -0.56 17.34 -20.45
CA HIS A 117 -1.82 16.85 -20.99
C HIS A 117 -1.61 16.15 -22.35
N ALA A 118 -0.62 16.57 -23.14
CA ALA A 118 -0.26 15.97 -24.41
C ALA A 118 0.27 14.51 -24.28
N PHE A 119 1.17 14.21 -23.33
CA PHE A 119 1.69 12.85 -23.16
C PHE A 119 0.83 11.95 -22.24
N HIS A 120 -0.01 12.54 -21.37
CA HIS A 120 -0.74 11.81 -20.32
C HIS A 120 -1.60 10.64 -20.87
N SER A 121 -2.27 10.82 -22.02
CA SER A 121 -3.10 9.78 -22.63
C SER A 121 -2.31 8.52 -23.03
N GLY A 122 -1.07 8.69 -23.52
CA GLY A 122 -0.16 7.59 -23.83
C GLY A 122 0.40 6.91 -22.58
N LEU A 123 0.65 7.69 -21.53
CA LEU A 123 1.07 7.19 -20.23
C LEU A 123 -0.02 6.32 -19.57
N GLN A 124 -1.28 6.77 -19.55
CA GLN A 124 -2.41 5.94 -19.10
C GLN A 124 -2.59 4.70 -19.99
N THR A 125 -2.40 4.82 -21.31
CA THR A 125 -2.43 3.66 -22.21
C THR A 125 -1.38 2.62 -21.83
N LEU A 126 -0.17 3.04 -21.42
CA LEU A 126 0.87 2.14 -20.95
C LEU A 126 0.53 1.50 -19.59
N LYS A 127 -0.01 2.27 -18.64
CA LYS A 127 -0.44 1.76 -17.32
C LYS A 127 -1.58 0.76 -17.45
N ASN A 128 -2.57 1.05 -18.30
CA ASN A 128 -3.69 0.16 -18.59
C ASN A 128 -3.19 -1.12 -19.26
N TYR A 129 -2.30 -1.01 -20.25
CA TYR A 129 -1.62 -2.17 -20.83
C TYR A 129 -0.90 -3.01 -19.76
N ALA A 130 -0.10 -2.39 -18.89
CA ALA A 130 0.69 -3.12 -17.91
C ALA A 130 -0.16 -3.77 -16.80
N SER A 131 -1.30 -3.19 -16.44
CA SER A 131 -2.21 -3.72 -15.41
C SER A 131 -3.19 -4.78 -15.93
N SER A 132 -3.61 -4.71 -17.21
CA SER A 132 -4.56 -5.67 -17.79
C SER A 132 -3.92 -6.85 -18.51
N THR A 133 -2.62 -6.82 -18.83
CA THR A 133 -1.95 -7.87 -19.60
C THR A 133 -1.54 -9.06 -18.72
N ALA A 134 -2.11 -10.24 -19.03
CA ALA A 134 -1.62 -11.51 -18.50
C ALA A 134 -0.23 -11.85 -19.10
N PRO A 135 0.64 -12.60 -18.40
CA PRO A 135 1.99 -12.91 -18.90
C PRO A 135 2.05 -13.58 -20.28
N GLU A 136 1.05 -14.37 -20.62
CA GLU A 136 0.85 -15.01 -21.92
C GLU A 136 0.50 -14.03 -23.06
N ASP A 137 -0.15 -12.90 -22.74
CA ASP A 137 -0.55 -11.86 -23.69
C ASP A 137 0.50 -10.73 -23.81
N TYR A 138 1.64 -10.87 -23.12
CA TYR A 138 2.70 -9.88 -23.15
C TYR A 138 3.35 -9.78 -24.54
N SER A 139 3.33 -8.58 -25.09
CA SER A 139 3.89 -8.23 -26.38
C SER A 139 4.85 -7.06 -26.21
N SER A 140 6.13 -7.36 -26.40
CA SER A 140 7.14 -6.31 -26.34
C SER A 140 6.91 -5.23 -27.41
N ASP A 141 6.44 -5.61 -28.59
CA ASP A 141 6.23 -4.67 -29.69
C ASP A 141 5.02 -3.76 -29.45
N LYS A 142 3.95 -4.28 -28.84
CA LYS A 142 2.79 -3.46 -28.43
C LYS A 142 3.21 -2.41 -27.38
N ARG A 143 3.93 -2.81 -26.33
CA ARG A 143 4.43 -1.85 -25.33
C ARG A 143 5.46 -0.88 -25.91
N LYS A 144 6.31 -1.31 -26.84
CA LYS A 144 7.21 -0.40 -27.58
C LYS A 144 6.39 0.66 -28.33
N SER A 145 5.39 0.25 -29.11
CA SER A 145 4.53 1.15 -29.87
C SER A 145 3.77 2.16 -28.99
N ILE A 146 3.39 1.78 -27.77
CA ILE A 146 2.78 2.72 -26.81
C ILE A 146 3.81 3.76 -26.36
N ILE A 147 5.01 3.33 -25.92
CA ILE A 147 6.08 4.24 -25.48
C ILE A 147 6.57 5.14 -26.63
N ASP A 148 6.70 4.60 -27.85
CA ASP A 148 7.05 5.39 -29.04
C ASP A 148 6.04 6.52 -29.31
N GLY A 149 4.77 6.32 -28.94
CA GLY A 149 3.66 7.25 -29.21
C GLY A 149 3.61 8.48 -28.30
N PHE A 150 4.20 8.42 -27.09
CA PHE A 150 4.21 9.56 -26.14
C PHE A 150 5.60 9.93 -25.62
N GLY A 151 6.57 9.02 -25.70
CA GLY A 151 7.93 9.21 -25.18
C GLY A 151 8.66 10.44 -25.76
N PRO A 152 8.53 10.78 -27.06
CA PRO A 152 9.10 12.01 -27.60
C PRO A 152 8.52 13.27 -26.94
N THR A 153 7.21 13.33 -26.74
CA THR A 153 6.51 14.46 -26.09
C THR A 153 6.85 14.55 -24.61
N LEU A 154 6.94 13.41 -23.91
CA LEU A 154 7.45 13.36 -22.54
C LEU A 154 8.89 13.89 -22.47
N GLN A 155 9.77 13.50 -23.39
CA GLN A 155 11.15 14.00 -23.39
C GLN A 155 11.25 15.50 -23.70
N GLU A 156 10.45 16.01 -24.65
CA GLU A 156 10.37 17.45 -24.95
C GLU A 156 9.93 18.24 -23.72
N HIS A 157 8.87 17.79 -23.04
CA HIS A 157 8.41 18.35 -21.76
C HIS A 157 9.51 18.38 -20.69
N LEU A 158 10.13 17.24 -20.42
CA LEU A 158 11.13 17.10 -19.36
C LEU A 158 12.37 17.99 -19.63
N VAL A 159 12.60 18.44 -20.87
CA VAL A 159 13.63 19.43 -21.25
C VAL A 159 13.12 20.87 -21.08
N ASP A 160 11.97 21.20 -21.66
CA ASP A 160 11.43 22.58 -21.72
C ASP A 160 11.13 23.16 -20.33
N GLU A 161 10.66 22.33 -19.40
CA GLU A 161 10.42 22.75 -18.02
C GLU A 161 11.72 23.17 -17.31
N ILE A 162 12.83 22.46 -17.56
CA ILE A 162 14.13 22.72 -16.93
C ILE A 162 14.67 24.09 -17.36
N ASP A 163 14.46 24.47 -18.62
CA ASP A 163 14.78 25.81 -19.12
C ASP A 163 13.81 26.87 -18.57
N THR A 164 12.52 26.55 -18.45
CA THR A 164 11.49 27.43 -17.85
C THR A 164 11.82 27.75 -16.39
N LEU A 165 12.14 26.75 -15.57
CA LEU A 165 12.59 26.91 -14.18
C LEU A 165 13.89 27.72 -14.08
N LEU A 166 14.78 27.64 -15.07
CA LEU A 166 16.00 28.45 -15.12
C LEU A 166 15.70 29.95 -15.33
N THR A 167 14.58 30.30 -15.99
CA THR A 167 14.18 31.71 -16.17
C THR A 167 13.81 32.39 -14.85
N LEU A 168 13.46 31.63 -13.81
CA LEU A 168 13.11 32.15 -12.48
C LEU A 168 14.26 32.90 -11.79
N LYS A 169 15.48 32.86 -12.34
CA LYS A 169 16.64 33.66 -11.88
C LYS A 169 16.37 35.18 -11.78
N LYS A 170 15.29 35.69 -12.41
CA LYS A 170 14.84 37.08 -12.28
C LYS A 170 14.15 37.41 -10.96
N TYR A 171 13.77 36.41 -10.15
CA TYR A 171 13.04 36.59 -8.89
C TYR A 171 13.92 36.44 -7.65
N ASP A 172 13.39 36.89 -6.52
CA ASP A 172 14.05 36.75 -5.23
C ASP A 172 14.28 35.28 -4.84
N SER A 173 15.48 34.98 -4.36
CA SER A 173 15.90 33.63 -4.04
C SER A 173 15.39 33.13 -2.69
N GLU A 174 15.12 34.01 -1.72
CA GLU A 174 14.54 33.59 -0.45
C GLU A 174 13.09 33.15 -0.64
N GLY A 175 12.28 33.97 -1.32
CA GLY A 175 10.89 33.67 -1.65
C GLY A 175 10.73 32.43 -2.55
N LEU A 176 11.55 32.26 -3.58
CA LEU A 176 11.56 31.04 -4.41
C LEU A 176 11.80 29.78 -3.57
N MET A 177 12.71 29.83 -2.59
CA MET A 177 12.98 28.69 -1.71
C MET A 177 11.89 28.45 -0.66
N GLN A 178 11.04 29.43 -0.35
CA GLN A 178 9.88 29.27 0.53
C GLN A 178 8.71 28.58 -0.18
N VAL A 179 8.49 28.83 -1.48
CA VAL A 179 7.45 28.15 -2.26
C VAL A 179 7.88 26.79 -2.81
N TRP A 180 9.18 26.58 -3.06
CA TRP A 180 9.67 25.32 -3.61
C TRP A 180 9.60 24.16 -2.60
N LYS A 181 8.76 23.16 -2.92
CA LYS A 181 8.60 21.93 -2.16
C LYS A 181 9.58 20.87 -2.66
N LYS A 182 10.24 20.18 -1.74
CA LYS A 182 11.17 19.07 -2.07
C LYS A 182 10.40 17.78 -2.22
N GLU A 183 10.45 17.20 -3.40
CA GLU A 183 9.82 15.93 -3.68
C GLU A 183 10.72 14.73 -3.30
N VAL A 184 10.09 13.69 -2.75
CA VAL A 184 10.77 12.46 -2.33
C VAL A 184 9.87 11.27 -2.64
N PHE A 185 10.18 10.58 -3.74
CA PHE A 185 9.50 9.35 -4.12
C PHE A 185 10.36 8.13 -3.72
N PRO A 186 9.87 7.20 -2.89
CA PRO A 186 10.63 6.00 -2.51
C PRO A 186 11.08 5.14 -3.71
N PHE A 187 10.29 5.14 -4.80
CA PHE A 187 10.66 4.46 -6.05
C PHE A 187 11.92 5.05 -6.69
N ALA A 188 12.12 6.37 -6.60
CA ALA A 188 13.27 7.08 -7.19
C ALA A 188 14.63 6.60 -6.65
N LEU A 189 14.68 5.96 -5.47
CA LEU A 189 15.91 5.34 -4.94
C LEU A 189 16.44 4.20 -5.83
N GLY A 190 15.58 3.48 -6.54
CA GLY A 190 16.00 2.47 -7.53
C GLY A 190 16.31 3.04 -8.90
N LEU A 191 16.03 4.33 -9.13
CA LEU A 191 16.16 5.00 -10.42
C LEU A 191 17.37 5.94 -10.48
N ALA A 192 17.61 6.68 -9.39
CA ALA A 192 18.57 7.77 -9.32
C ALA A 192 20.03 7.28 -9.47
N ASP A 193 20.69 7.71 -10.54
CA ASP A 193 22.13 7.51 -10.72
C ASP A 193 22.91 8.59 -9.94
N THR A 194 23.59 8.21 -8.86
CA THR A 194 24.47 9.10 -8.07
C THR A 194 25.79 9.45 -8.78
N THR A 195 26.06 8.86 -9.94
CA THR A 195 27.19 9.20 -10.82
C THR A 195 26.78 10.13 -11.97
N TYR A 196 25.48 10.40 -12.15
CA TYR A 196 24.93 11.33 -13.14
C TYR A 196 25.58 12.72 -13.02
N GLU A 197 26.00 13.27 -14.17
CA GLU A 197 26.85 14.46 -14.33
C GLU A 197 28.14 14.48 -13.48
N GLY A 198 28.67 13.31 -13.11
CA GLY A 198 29.83 13.18 -12.22
C GLY A 198 29.50 13.28 -10.73
N GLY A 199 28.26 12.98 -10.35
CA GLY A 199 27.81 12.96 -8.95
C GLY A 199 27.63 14.34 -8.32
N ARG A 200 27.31 15.35 -9.15
CA ARG A 200 27.05 16.73 -8.71
C ARG A 200 25.69 16.87 -7.99
N HIS A 201 24.79 15.92 -8.20
CA HIS A 201 23.41 15.94 -7.73
C HIS A 201 23.23 15.06 -6.49
N LYS A 202 22.54 15.59 -5.47
CA LYS A 202 22.18 14.86 -4.26
C LYS A 202 20.70 14.50 -4.31
N PHE A 203 20.37 13.48 -5.10
CA PHE A 203 19.00 13.03 -5.34
C PHE A 203 18.88 11.51 -5.13
N PRO A 204 17.76 11.01 -4.55
CA PRO A 204 16.73 11.77 -3.85
C PRO A 204 17.25 12.35 -2.52
N PRO A 205 16.71 13.47 -2.02
CA PRO A 205 17.24 14.20 -0.86
C PRO A 205 16.82 13.56 0.48
N VAL A 206 17.18 12.28 0.67
CA VAL A 206 16.82 11.47 1.84
C VAL A 206 17.94 11.38 2.88
N PRO A 207 17.63 11.20 4.18
CA PRO A 207 18.63 10.85 5.20
C PRO A 207 19.42 9.59 4.85
N PHE A 208 20.71 9.56 5.21
CA PHE A 208 21.66 8.51 4.80
C PHE A 208 21.24 7.07 5.14
N PHE A 209 20.35 6.89 6.12
CA PHE A 209 19.84 5.59 6.55
C PHE A 209 18.66 5.08 5.71
N ILE A 210 17.94 5.94 4.98
CA ILE A 210 16.77 5.54 4.17
C ILE A 210 17.13 4.50 3.08
N PRO A 211 18.24 4.61 2.32
CA PRO A 211 18.72 3.55 1.43
C PRO A 211 18.82 2.17 2.09
N TYR A 212 19.24 2.10 3.35
CA TYR A 212 19.40 0.86 4.10
C TYR A 212 18.05 0.28 4.52
N ILE A 213 17.12 1.14 4.96
CA ILE A 213 15.73 0.77 5.27
C ILE A 213 15.05 0.18 4.03
N VAL A 214 15.13 0.88 2.90
CA VAL A 214 14.52 0.44 1.64
C VAL A 214 15.15 -0.85 1.13
N HIS A 215 16.48 -0.93 1.08
CA HIS A 215 17.17 -2.14 0.61
C HIS A 215 16.90 -3.37 1.51
N TYR A 216 17.09 -3.27 2.83
CA TYR A 216 17.08 -4.45 3.69
C TYR A 216 15.69 -4.87 4.21
N TRP A 217 14.69 -3.99 4.18
CA TRP A 217 13.35 -4.30 4.72
C TRP A 217 12.24 -4.23 3.66
N PHE A 218 12.21 -3.20 2.82
CA PHE A 218 11.13 -3.05 1.83
C PHE A 218 11.40 -3.77 0.50
N SER A 219 12.66 -3.87 0.05
CA SER A 219 12.96 -4.44 -1.26
C SER A 219 12.60 -5.93 -1.37
N CYS A 220 12.67 -6.68 -0.27
CA CYS A 220 12.43 -8.13 -0.27
C CYS A 220 11.03 -8.52 -0.77
N LYS A 221 9.99 -7.70 -0.52
CA LYS A 221 8.61 -8.00 -0.94
C LYS A 221 8.44 -8.03 -2.47
N TYR A 222 9.24 -7.26 -3.19
CA TYR A 222 9.18 -7.12 -4.65
C TYR A 222 10.55 -7.34 -5.31
N ALA A 223 11.37 -8.24 -4.73
CA ALA A 223 12.74 -8.52 -5.18
C ALA A 223 12.83 -8.85 -6.68
N GLY A 224 11.81 -9.49 -7.23
CA GLY A 224 11.65 -9.76 -8.65
C GLY A 224 11.55 -8.49 -9.51
N THR A 225 10.65 -7.57 -9.15
CA THR A 225 10.46 -6.26 -9.78
C THR A 225 11.73 -5.39 -9.75
N TRP A 226 12.49 -5.40 -8.65
CA TRP A 226 13.71 -4.58 -8.51
C TRP A 226 14.88 -5.00 -9.41
N ARG A 227 14.77 -6.09 -10.16
CA ARG A 227 15.72 -6.49 -11.22
C ARG A 227 15.64 -5.56 -12.45
N PHE A 228 14.50 -4.89 -12.62
CA PHE A 228 14.27 -3.93 -13.71
C PHE A 228 14.70 -2.50 -13.35
N ALA A 229 15.09 -2.25 -12.09
CA ALA A 229 15.61 -0.96 -11.65
C ALA A 229 16.99 -0.67 -12.27
N PRO A 230 17.20 0.50 -12.90
CA PRO A 230 18.48 0.86 -13.53
C PRO A 230 19.60 1.10 -12.52
N CYS A 231 19.28 1.35 -11.25
CA CYS A 231 20.25 1.58 -10.17
C CYS A 231 20.00 0.63 -8.98
N ASP A 232 20.98 0.50 -8.07
CA ASP A 232 20.72 0.02 -6.71
C ASP A 232 20.18 1.13 -5.82
N PHE A 233 19.67 0.79 -4.63
CA PHE A 233 19.10 1.77 -3.68
C PHE A 233 20.13 2.72 -3.06
N TRP A 234 21.43 2.54 -3.34
CA TRP A 234 22.48 3.50 -3.02
C TRP A 234 22.82 4.39 -4.23
N GLY A 235 22.04 4.28 -5.30
CA GLY A 235 22.13 5.04 -6.53
C GLY A 235 23.31 4.68 -7.42
N LYS A 236 23.82 3.44 -7.36
CA LYS A 236 24.85 2.98 -8.29
C LYS A 236 24.21 2.35 -9.53
N PRO A 237 24.58 2.77 -10.76
CA PRO A 237 24.10 2.16 -11.99
C PRO A 237 24.33 0.65 -12.06
N ARG A 238 23.34 -0.07 -12.56
CA ARG A 238 23.34 -1.51 -12.76
C ARG A 238 23.36 -1.83 -14.26
N PRO A 239 24.18 -2.80 -14.71
CA PRO A 239 24.05 -3.33 -16.05
C PRO A 239 22.72 -4.07 -16.19
N LEU A 240 21.96 -3.78 -17.24
CA LEU A 240 20.58 -4.26 -17.41
C LEU A 240 20.49 -5.80 -17.41
N GLU A 241 19.79 -6.38 -16.42
CA GLU A 241 19.81 -7.82 -16.14
C GLU A 241 19.36 -8.65 -17.35
N PHE A 242 18.30 -8.24 -18.03
CA PHE A 242 17.71 -8.98 -19.13
C PHE A 242 18.33 -8.67 -20.51
N PHE A 243 19.33 -7.79 -20.60
CA PHE A 243 19.93 -7.46 -21.90
C PHE A 243 20.81 -8.61 -22.45
N LEU A 244 20.48 -9.10 -23.65
CA LEU A 244 21.30 -10.08 -24.39
C LEU A 244 22.52 -9.40 -25.02
N SER A 245 23.74 -9.74 -24.56
CA SER A 245 24.95 -9.35 -25.29
C SER A 245 24.98 -10.09 -26.64
N SER A 246 24.95 -9.36 -27.75
CA SER A 246 24.98 -9.93 -29.09
C SER A 246 26.31 -10.66 -29.37
N LYS A 247 26.30 -11.99 -29.24
CA LYS A 247 27.21 -12.88 -29.97
C LYS A 247 26.36 -13.81 -30.84
N PRO A 248 26.64 -13.91 -32.15
CA PRO A 248 25.96 -14.90 -32.98
C PRO A 248 26.37 -16.30 -32.52
N ILE A 249 25.38 -17.16 -32.26
CA ILE A 249 25.61 -18.59 -32.08
C ILE A 249 25.93 -19.15 -33.47
N GLY A 250 27.22 -19.31 -33.74
CA GLY A 250 27.69 -19.95 -34.96
C GLY A 250 27.22 -21.41 -34.98
N PHE A 251 26.43 -21.78 -35.99
CA PHE A 251 26.13 -23.17 -36.28
C PHE A 251 27.42 -23.94 -36.55
N ILE A 252 27.70 -24.96 -35.74
CA ILE A 252 28.53 -26.09 -36.16
C ILE A 252 27.68 -27.35 -35.97
N ALA A 253 27.07 -27.79 -37.06
CA ALA A 253 26.48 -29.11 -37.13
C ALA A 253 27.59 -30.12 -37.45
N ALA A 254 27.84 -31.05 -36.53
CA ALA A 254 28.67 -32.24 -36.77
C ALA A 254 28.05 -33.44 -36.04
N SER A 255 27.29 -34.19 -36.83
CA SER A 255 26.76 -35.55 -36.61
C SER A 255 27.46 -36.45 -35.59
N GLY A 256 26.68 -37.13 -34.74
CA GLY A 256 27.15 -38.33 -34.03
C GLY A 256 26.28 -38.78 -32.86
N SER A 257 25.28 -39.62 -33.11
CA SER A 257 24.73 -40.52 -32.09
C SER A 257 25.40 -41.90 -32.24
N PRO A 258 25.55 -42.69 -31.15
CA PRO A 258 24.39 -43.49 -30.75
C PRO A 258 24.17 -43.64 -29.22
N LEU A 259 22.99 -44.18 -28.93
CA LEU A 259 22.49 -44.67 -27.64
C LEU A 259 23.48 -45.58 -26.90
N THR A 260 23.50 -45.57 -25.54
CA THR A 260 22.88 -46.63 -24.71
C THR A 260 23.09 -46.41 -23.19
N ARG A 261 22.11 -46.92 -22.43
CA ARG A 261 21.84 -47.01 -20.98
C ARG A 261 22.89 -47.69 -20.06
N LEU A 262 22.62 -47.59 -18.74
CA LEU A 262 23.21 -48.25 -17.54
C LEU A 262 24.62 -47.75 -17.11
N ALA A 263 24.96 -47.44 -15.85
CA ALA A 263 24.61 -47.87 -14.48
C ALA A 263 25.68 -48.79 -13.84
N TYR A 264 26.23 -48.33 -12.69
CA TYR A 264 27.00 -49.02 -11.63
C TYR A 264 28.05 -50.10 -11.97
N VAL A 265 29.28 -49.91 -11.46
CA VAL A 265 30.17 -50.88 -10.78
C VAL A 265 31.44 -50.11 -10.34
N VAL A 266 31.64 -49.86 -9.05
CA VAL A 266 32.55 -50.61 -8.14
C VAL A 266 33.96 -50.84 -8.73
N LYS A 267 34.97 -50.20 -8.13
CA LYS A 267 36.35 -50.67 -8.17
C LYS A 267 36.74 -51.19 -6.78
N ALA A 268 37.21 -52.42 -6.75
CA ALA A 268 37.99 -52.97 -5.65
C ALA A 268 39.40 -53.24 -6.19
N ASP A 269 40.42 -52.90 -5.40
CA ASP A 269 41.77 -53.46 -5.55
C ASP A 269 42.05 -54.31 -4.31
N ALA A 270 42.66 -55.46 -4.51
CA ALA A 270 42.88 -56.46 -3.48
C ALA A 270 44.38 -56.66 -3.20
N ALA A 271 44.76 -56.74 -1.92
CA ALA A 271 46.08 -57.20 -1.52
C ALA A 271 46.04 -58.03 -0.23
N ILE A 272 46.20 -59.35 -0.41
CA ILE A 272 47.01 -60.27 0.43
C ILE A 272 46.64 -60.43 1.94
N GLY A 273 46.15 -61.65 2.27
CA GLY A 273 46.69 -62.41 3.41
C GLY A 273 45.74 -62.84 4.54
N GLY A 274 45.65 -64.17 4.80
CA GLY A 274 45.64 -64.66 6.19
C GLY A 274 44.39 -65.30 6.82
N VAL A 275 43.89 -66.41 6.28
CA VAL A 275 43.49 -67.64 7.03
C VAL A 275 42.61 -67.53 8.32
N SER A 276 41.30 -67.79 8.13
CA SER A 276 40.44 -68.73 8.91
C SER A 276 40.07 -68.49 10.41
N PRO A 277 39.00 -69.15 10.94
CA PRO A 277 38.00 -68.40 11.71
C PRO A 277 37.61 -69.00 13.08
N ARG A 278 36.84 -68.26 13.88
CA ARG A 278 36.01 -68.82 14.97
C ARG A 278 34.72 -68.01 15.21
N ARG A 279 33.58 -68.71 15.19
CA ARG A 279 32.32 -68.26 15.81
C ARG A 279 32.40 -68.41 17.33
N ARG A 280 31.70 -67.56 18.10
CA ARG A 280 30.67 -68.04 19.05
C ARG A 280 29.72 -66.94 19.51
N MET A 281 28.54 -67.38 19.96
CA MET A 281 27.43 -66.59 20.51
C MET A 281 27.50 -66.49 22.04
N SER A 282 26.58 -65.69 22.61
CA SER A 282 26.09 -65.70 24.01
C SER A 282 27.09 -65.21 25.07
N GLN A 283 26.68 -64.62 26.20
CA GLN A 283 25.40 -64.77 26.92
C GLN A 283 25.12 -63.55 27.85
N ASP A 284 23.88 -63.39 28.32
CA ASP A 284 23.53 -62.49 29.45
C ASP A 284 24.12 -62.99 30.78
N GLU A 285 24.35 -62.09 31.75
CA GLU A 285 23.95 -62.32 33.16
C GLU A 285 23.91 -61.01 34.00
N THR A 286 23.37 -61.08 35.22
CA THR A 286 22.65 -59.98 35.91
C THR A 286 23.13 -59.68 37.34
N THR A 287 22.56 -58.61 37.96
CA THR A 287 22.62 -58.20 39.40
C THR A 287 23.93 -57.56 39.88
N GLY A 288 24.00 -56.57 40.79
CA GLY A 288 23.01 -55.77 41.56
C GLY A 288 23.66 -54.43 42.02
N HIS A 289 23.34 -53.75 43.13
CA HIS A 289 22.28 -53.88 44.15
C HIS A 289 22.15 -52.58 45.00
N VAL A 290 20.94 -52.23 45.48
CA VAL A 290 20.52 -51.39 46.66
C VAL A 290 21.43 -50.28 47.25
N GLY A 291 20.86 -49.08 47.49
CA GLY A 291 21.36 -48.08 48.46
C GLY A 291 20.52 -46.79 48.51
N GLN A 292 20.01 -46.40 49.68
CA GLN A 292 18.89 -45.44 49.83
C GLN A 292 19.20 -44.32 50.85
N THR A 293 18.68 -43.09 50.63
CA THR A 293 18.38 -42.03 51.65
C THR A 293 19.55 -41.41 52.46
N VAL A 294 19.53 -40.18 53.02
CA VAL A 294 18.84 -38.88 52.77
C VAL A 294 19.42 -37.80 53.73
N THR A 295 18.93 -36.55 53.71
CA THR A 295 19.03 -35.49 54.77
C THR A 295 20.38 -34.79 55.04
N LEU A 296 20.45 -33.52 55.53
CA LEU A 296 19.62 -32.29 55.35
C LEU A 296 20.30 -31.09 56.07
N ARG A 297 19.95 -29.85 55.68
CA ARG A 297 20.09 -28.54 56.39
C ARG A 297 21.48 -27.87 56.53
N GLY A 298 21.49 -26.53 56.39
CA GLY A 298 22.62 -25.61 56.66
C GLY A 298 22.65 -25.16 58.14
N PRO A 299 22.81 -23.86 58.51
CA PRO A 299 22.88 -22.62 57.69
C PRO A 299 23.93 -21.55 58.19
N TRP A 300 23.78 -20.29 57.74
CA TRP A 300 24.28 -19.01 58.30
C TRP A 300 25.60 -18.37 57.84
N THR A 301 25.65 -17.06 58.07
CA THR A 301 26.47 -16.00 57.47
C THR A 301 27.42 -15.34 58.47
N LEU A 302 28.61 -14.93 58.05
CA LEU A 302 29.14 -13.55 58.11
C LEU A 302 30.54 -13.53 57.49
N GLY A 303 30.98 -12.39 56.92
CA GLY A 303 32.29 -12.29 56.26
C GLY A 303 33.27 -11.35 56.97
N GLN A 304 34.54 -11.38 56.54
CA GLN A 304 35.43 -10.21 56.38
C GLN A 304 36.80 -10.65 55.82
N GLY A 305 37.52 -9.74 55.13
CA GLY A 305 38.98 -9.82 54.97
C GLY A 305 39.53 -10.31 53.63
N LYS A 306 40.10 -9.39 52.84
CA LYS A 306 40.96 -9.65 51.66
C LYS A 306 42.19 -10.50 52.00
N VAL A 307 42.67 -11.35 51.07
CA VAL A 307 44.06 -11.37 50.53
C VAL A 307 44.04 -12.01 49.12
N MET A 308 45.06 -11.70 48.31
CA MET A 308 45.24 -11.97 46.87
C MET A 308 45.11 -13.43 46.41
N SER A 309 44.62 -13.58 45.16
CA SER A 309 44.68 -14.79 44.35
C SER A 309 46.02 -14.89 43.61
N ALA A 310 46.61 -16.08 43.57
CA ALA A 310 47.63 -16.47 42.61
C ALA A 310 47.25 -17.81 41.98
N MET A 311 46.95 -17.80 40.67
CA MET A 311 46.96 -19.01 39.83
C MET A 311 47.58 -18.66 38.48
N GLY A 312 48.53 -19.50 38.05
CA GLY A 312 49.35 -19.25 36.88
C GLY A 312 48.75 -19.80 35.58
N THR A 313 48.79 -18.95 34.55
CA THR A 313 49.25 -19.27 33.18
C THR A 313 48.68 -20.50 32.45
N ILE A 314 47.79 -20.21 31.50
CA ILE A 314 47.66 -20.90 30.20
C ILE A 314 48.26 -19.93 29.14
N PRO A 315 48.93 -20.39 28.08
CA PRO A 315 49.75 -19.52 27.22
C PRO A 315 48.97 -18.44 26.47
N TYR A 316 49.55 -17.24 26.46
CA TYR A 316 49.01 -16.04 25.83
C TYR A 316 49.27 -16.05 24.32
N LEU A 317 48.23 -16.28 23.51
CA LEU A 317 48.22 -15.85 22.12
C LEU A 317 47.98 -14.34 22.11
N SER A 318 48.96 -13.57 21.62
CA SER A 318 48.85 -12.12 21.53
C SER A 318 47.64 -11.70 20.69
N PRO A 319 46.77 -10.79 21.19
CA PRO A 319 45.69 -10.26 20.37
C PRO A 319 46.28 -9.45 19.19
N PRO A 320 45.63 -9.46 18.00
CA PRO A 320 46.02 -8.57 16.92
C PRO A 320 45.83 -7.11 17.37
N ASP A 321 46.84 -6.29 17.10
CA ASP A 321 46.96 -4.90 17.56
C ASP A 321 45.85 -4.02 16.94
N LEU A 322 44.76 -3.79 17.69
CA LEU A 322 43.56 -3.09 17.21
C LEU A 322 43.74 -1.55 17.13
N LYS A 323 44.82 -1.10 16.48
CA LYS A 323 45.09 0.30 16.14
C LYS A 323 44.25 0.77 14.97
N SER A 324 42.93 0.78 15.15
CA SER A 324 41.98 1.38 14.23
C SER A 324 40.66 1.66 14.94
N SER A 325 40.45 2.93 15.27
CA SER A 325 39.17 3.46 15.79
C SER A 325 37.97 2.98 14.95
N ARG A 326 38.17 2.77 13.64
CA ARG A 326 37.14 2.29 12.71
C ARG A 326 36.64 0.88 13.06
N PHE A 327 37.48 -0.05 13.51
CA PHE A 327 37.02 -1.40 13.87
C PHE A 327 36.26 -1.44 15.20
N LEU A 328 36.65 -0.61 16.17
CA LEU A 328 35.88 -0.47 17.42
C LEU A 328 34.52 0.19 17.13
N VAL A 329 34.48 1.24 16.30
CA VAL A 329 33.23 1.87 15.85
C VAL A 329 32.38 0.88 15.06
N ILE A 330 32.95 0.11 14.13
CA ILE A 330 32.21 -0.93 13.38
C ILE A 330 31.68 -2.02 14.33
N TYR A 331 32.45 -2.47 15.33
CA TYR A 331 31.97 -3.45 16.30
C TYR A 331 30.88 -2.88 17.22
N CYS A 332 31.03 -1.65 17.71
CA CYS A 332 29.99 -0.95 18.47
C CYS A 332 28.75 -0.69 17.62
N VAL A 333 28.88 -0.33 16.34
CA VAL A 333 27.75 -0.14 15.41
C VAL A 333 27.10 -1.49 15.09
N ILE A 334 27.84 -2.56 14.80
CA ILE A 334 27.26 -3.90 14.57
C ILE A 334 26.60 -4.42 15.84
N SER A 335 27.19 -4.24 17.02
CA SER A 335 26.60 -4.65 18.29
C SER A 335 25.36 -3.82 18.63
N THR A 336 25.39 -2.51 18.41
CA THR A 336 24.23 -1.62 18.57
C THR A 336 23.15 -1.92 17.54
N LEU A 337 23.50 -2.23 16.29
CA LEU A 337 22.57 -2.67 15.23
C LEU A 337 22.05 -4.08 15.46
N PHE A 338 22.79 -4.97 16.13
CA PHE A 338 22.33 -6.29 16.53
C PHE A 338 21.40 -6.19 17.75
N CYS A 339 21.71 -5.31 18.71
CA CYS A 339 20.79 -4.92 19.77
C CYS A 339 19.54 -4.26 19.19
N PHE A 340 19.64 -3.35 18.22
CA PHE A 340 18.50 -2.81 17.50
C PHE A 340 17.78 -3.89 16.70
N ARG A 341 18.46 -4.87 16.09
CA ARG A 341 17.79 -5.99 15.36
C ARG A 341 17.11 -6.95 16.32
N LEU A 342 17.61 -7.14 17.54
CA LEU A 342 16.95 -7.90 18.60
C LEU A 342 15.77 -7.12 19.18
N ILE A 343 15.91 -5.81 19.42
CA ILE A 343 14.83 -4.90 19.81
C ILE A 343 13.78 -4.78 18.69
N HIS A 344 14.19 -4.84 17.42
CA HIS A 344 13.31 -4.74 16.25
C HIS A 344 12.68 -6.08 15.89
N LEU A 345 13.34 -7.22 16.13
CA LEU A 345 12.69 -8.53 16.16
C LEU A 345 11.69 -8.59 17.32
N ALA A 346 12.02 -8.03 18.48
CA ALA A 346 11.11 -7.83 19.60
C ALA A 346 10.12 -6.65 19.43
N LYS A 347 10.13 -5.95 18.28
CA LYS A 347 9.16 -4.90 17.86
C LYS A 347 8.55 -5.15 16.46
N VAL A 348 8.74 -6.37 15.92
CA VAL A 348 8.08 -6.83 14.69
C VAL A 348 7.42 -8.19 14.94
N ASN A 349 8.05 -9.08 15.73
CA ASN A 349 7.35 -10.19 16.37
C ASN A 349 6.59 -9.74 17.64
N ALA A 350 6.81 -8.50 18.08
CA ALA A 350 5.77 -7.75 18.75
C ALA A 350 5.37 -6.60 17.83
N VAL A 351 4.16 -6.65 17.29
CA VAL A 351 3.28 -5.51 17.56
C VAL A 351 3.42 -5.32 19.07
N ALA A 352 4.14 -4.28 19.49
CA ALA A 352 4.12 -3.93 20.90
C ALA A 352 2.63 -3.77 21.19
N PRO A 353 2.02 -4.58 22.09
CA PRO A 353 0.64 -4.33 22.44
C PRO A 353 0.61 -2.85 22.80
N VAL A 354 -0.27 -2.09 22.14
CA VAL A 354 -0.59 -0.77 22.64
C VAL A 354 -1.01 -1.04 24.07
N ASP A 355 -0.18 -0.64 25.04
CA ASP A 355 -0.39 -0.96 26.46
C ASP A 355 -1.72 -0.32 26.83
N CYS A 356 -2.78 -1.11 26.67
CA CYS A 356 -4.12 -0.73 27.04
C CYS A 356 -4.01 -0.54 28.56
N PRO A 357 -4.23 0.67 29.08
CA PRO A 357 -3.96 0.96 30.50
C PRO A 357 -4.83 0.11 31.44
N HIS A 358 -5.84 -0.58 30.89
CA HIS A 358 -6.62 -1.62 31.53
C HIS A 358 -6.20 -3.02 31.04
N PRO A 359 -5.84 -3.94 31.97
CA PRO A 359 -5.69 -5.35 31.62
C PRO A 359 -6.98 -5.88 30.99
N LEU A 360 -6.90 -6.53 29.82
CA LEU A 360 -8.07 -7.06 29.10
C LEU A 360 -8.98 -7.95 29.96
N ALA A 361 -8.39 -8.65 30.95
CA ALA A 361 -9.13 -9.44 31.94
C ALA A 361 -10.11 -8.62 32.81
N SER A 362 -9.84 -7.33 33.05
CA SER A 362 -10.71 -6.44 33.82
C SER A 362 -11.91 -5.94 33.00
N LEU A 363 -11.76 -5.78 31.68
CA LEU A 363 -12.85 -5.40 30.78
C LEU A 363 -13.82 -6.57 30.54
N ALA A 364 -13.28 -7.79 30.35
CA ALA A 364 -14.09 -9.00 30.18
C ALA A 364 -14.98 -9.33 31.40
N LEU A 365 -14.56 -8.92 32.61
CA LEU A 365 -15.30 -9.18 33.86
C LEU A 365 -16.56 -8.31 34.04
N ASN A 366 -16.72 -7.22 33.30
CA ASN A 366 -17.87 -6.30 33.40
C ASN A 366 -18.95 -6.53 32.33
N ALA A 367 -18.77 -7.47 31.39
CA ALA A 367 -19.64 -7.67 30.23
C ALA A 367 -21.02 -8.30 30.53
N SER A 368 -21.54 -8.19 31.77
CA SER A 368 -22.56 -9.10 32.32
C SER A 368 -23.88 -8.43 32.77
N GLU A 369 -24.26 -7.25 32.26
CA GLU A 369 -25.62 -6.67 32.47
C GLU A 369 -26.22 -5.99 31.22
N HIS A 370 -25.90 -6.48 30.01
CA HIS A 370 -26.45 -5.91 28.77
C HIS A 370 -27.60 -6.71 28.16
N SER A 371 -28.53 -5.99 27.53
CA SER A 371 -29.71 -6.55 26.84
C SER A 371 -29.33 -7.68 25.88
N PRO A 372 -30.12 -8.77 25.81
CA PRO A 372 -29.87 -9.85 24.85
C PRO A 372 -29.97 -9.35 23.39
N LEU A 373 -30.75 -8.30 23.14
CA LEU A 373 -30.98 -7.70 21.82
C LEU A 373 -30.08 -6.49 21.57
N PHE A 374 -29.70 -6.30 20.30
CA PHE A 374 -29.06 -5.07 19.84
C PHE A 374 -29.94 -3.83 20.09
N PRO A 375 -29.35 -2.67 20.43
CA PRO A 375 -30.08 -1.41 20.50
C PRO A 375 -30.73 -1.09 19.14
N ARG A 376 -32.02 -0.75 19.15
CA ARG A 376 -32.75 -0.32 17.95
C ARG A 376 -32.44 1.14 17.61
N LYS A 377 -31.17 1.43 17.33
CA LYS A 377 -30.64 2.77 17.02
C LYS A 377 -29.84 2.73 15.73
N ILE A 378 -30.07 3.70 14.85
CA ILE A 378 -29.33 3.92 13.60
C ILE A 378 -28.61 5.26 13.72
N TRP A 379 -27.31 5.24 13.53
CA TRP A 379 -26.44 6.40 13.53
C TRP A 379 -25.90 6.66 12.13
N GLN A 380 -25.99 7.90 11.67
CA GLN A 380 -25.19 8.39 10.54
C GLN A 380 -24.59 9.76 10.91
N THR A 381 -23.54 10.18 10.21
CA THR A 381 -22.94 11.51 10.38
C THR A 381 -23.07 12.35 9.12
N SER A 382 -23.35 13.64 9.27
CA SER A 382 -23.37 14.61 8.17
C SER A 382 -22.76 15.92 8.64
N ARG A 383 -21.86 16.51 7.85
CA ARG A 383 -21.20 17.79 8.23
C ARG A 383 -22.21 18.91 8.50
N THR A 384 -23.22 19.01 7.64
CA THR A 384 -24.22 20.08 7.61
C THR A 384 -25.58 19.69 8.20
N GLY A 385 -25.79 18.40 8.50
CA GLY A 385 -27.08 17.89 8.96
C GLY A 385 -28.16 17.85 7.87
N PRO A 386 -29.43 17.55 8.22
CA PRO A 386 -30.49 17.28 7.27
C PRO A 386 -30.72 18.34 6.18
N SER A 387 -30.50 19.61 6.53
CA SER A 387 -30.70 20.76 5.63
C SER A 387 -29.66 20.90 4.53
N GLY A 388 -28.48 20.31 4.67
CA GLY A 388 -27.39 20.39 3.69
C GLY A 388 -27.11 19.09 2.93
N LEU A 389 -28.05 18.14 2.97
CA LEU A 389 -27.99 16.88 2.22
C LEU A 389 -28.50 17.08 0.80
N ASP A 390 -27.90 16.41 -0.18
CA ASP A 390 -28.43 16.35 -1.54
C ASP A 390 -29.52 15.28 -1.71
N GLU A 391 -30.04 15.14 -2.92
CA GLU A 391 -31.13 14.19 -3.20
C GLU A 391 -30.69 12.72 -3.20
N LYS A 392 -29.41 12.40 -3.45
CA LYS A 392 -28.89 11.03 -3.35
C LYS A 392 -28.80 10.62 -1.88
N ASP A 393 -28.23 11.48 -1.03
CA ASP A 393 -28.11 11.25 0.41
C ASP A 393 -29.50 11.15 1.07
N ARG A 394 -30.45 12.03 0.69
CA ARG A 394 -31.85 11.94 1.17
C ARG A 394 -32.52 10.61 0.80
N LYS A 395 -32.28 10.08 -0.40
CA LYS A 395 -32.81 8.77 -0.82
C LYS A 395 -32.14 7.63 -0.05
N ALA A 396 -30.84 7.70 0.18
CA ALA A 396 -30.10 6.75 1.01
C ALA A 396 -30.67 6.70 2.43
N ILE A 397 -30.82 7.84 3.09
CA ILE A 397 -31.44 7.97 4.42
C ILE A 397 -32.88 7.45 4.44
N GLN A 398 -33.67 7.77 3.42
CA GLN A 398 -35.05 7.28 3.32
C GLN A 398 -35.12 5.74 3.27
N SER A 399 -34.14 5.05 2.69
CA SER A 399 -34.11 3.58 2.72
C SER A 399 -34.01 3.06 4.16
N TRP A 400 -33.06 3.57 4.95
CA TRP A 400 -32.89 3.23 6.37
C TRP A 400 -34.18 3.45 7.16
N VAL A 401 -34.78 4.64 7.06
CA VAL A 401 -35.99 5.00 7.82
C VAL A 401 -37.22 4.18 7.39
N LYS A 402 -37.42 3.94 6.08
CA LYS A 402 -38.59 3.20 5.57
C LYS A 402 -38.53 1.71 5.87
N ILE A 403 -37.34 1.11 5.79
CA ILE A 403 -37.13 -0.33 6.02
C ILE A 403 -37.10 -0.63 7.52
N ASN A 404 -36.42 0.22 8.31
CA ASN A 404 -36.12 -0.07 9.72
C ASN A 404 -37.03 0.71 10.68
N GLN A 405 -38.34 0.75 10.44
CA GLN A 405 -39.33 1.59 11.15
C GLN A 405 -39.35 1.42 12.69
N LYS A 406 -38.85 0.29 13.21
CA LYS A 406 -38.71 0.02 14.65
C LYS A 406 -37.48 0.68 15.29
N HIS A 407 -36.57 1.24 14.48
CA HIS A 407 -35.31 1.82 14.92
C HIS A 407 -35.40 3.34 15.03
N ARG A 408 -34.82 3.88 16.11
CA ARG A 408 -34.62 5.32 16.26
C ARG A 408 -33.46 5.75 15.36
N TYR A 409 -33.74 6.64 14.42
CA TYR A 409 -32.77 7.18 13.47
C TYR A 409 -32.20 8.52 13.97
N GLU A 410 -30.87 8.65 13.99
CA GLU A 410 -30.15 9.85 14.42
C GLU A 410 -29.03 10.24 13.45
N ILE A 411 -28.98 11.52 13.08
CA ILE A 411 -27.86 12.13 12.35
C ILE A 411 -27.08 13.01 13.31
N LEU A 412 -25.78 12.73 13.46
CA LEU A 412 -24.85 13.62 14.15
C LEU A 412 -24.22 14.62 13.17
N THR A 413 -24.37 15.90 13.48
CA THR A 413 -23.58 17.01 12.93
C THR A 413 -22.27 17.20 13.68
N GLN A 414 -21.34 17.98 13.13
CA GLN A 414 -20.06 18.30 13.80
C GLN A 414 -20.27 18.83 15.25
N TYR A 415 -21.26 19.71 15.45
CA TYR A 415 -21.60 20.27 16.77
C TYR A 415 -22.28 19.27 17.71
N SER A 416 -23.23 18.47 17.19
CA SER A 416 -23.93 17.47 18.03
C SER A 416 -23.06 16.25 18.35
N ALA A 417 -22.12 15.88 17.48
CA ALA A 417 -21.11 14.86 17.75
C ALA A 417 -20.20 15.28 18.92
N GLU A 418 -19.71 16.53 18.94
CA GLU A 418 -18.91 17.03 20.06
C GLU A 418 -19.72 17.08 21.36
N SER A 419 -20.98 17.51 21.29
CA SER A 419 -21.89 17.53 22.44
C SER A 419 -22.16 16.12 22.99
N TYR A 420 -22.38 15.14 22.10
CA TYR A 420 -22.53 13.72 22.45
C TYR A 420 -21.27 13.17 23.14
N VAL A 421 -20.07 13.44 22.61
CA VAL A 421 -18.83 12.97 23.24
C VAL A 421 -18.58 13.65 24.60
N LYS A 422 -18.89 14.94 24.73
CA LYS A 422 -18.79 15.69 25.99
C LYS A 422 -19.71 15.15 27.10
N ASP A 423 -20.90 14.67 26.74
CA ASP A 423 -21.84 14.06 27.69
C ASP A 423 -21.51 12.58 27.94
N ARG A 424 -21.57 11.76 26.89
CA ARG A 424 -21.51 10.28 26.96
C ARG A 424 -20.18 9.74 27.47
N PHE A 425 -19.08 10.44 27.20
CA PHE A 425 -17.71 10.05 27.57
C PHE A 425 -17.11 10.94 28.67
N SER A 426 -17.94 11.57 29.50
CA SER A 426 -17.53 12.36 30.67
C SER A 426 -16.66 11.61 31.70
N HIS A 427 -16.66 10.27 31.64
CA HIS A 427 -15.82 9.38 32.43
C HIS A 427 -14.47 9.01 31.75
N ARG A 428 -14.26 9.42 30.50
CA ARG A 428 -13.06 9.18 29.67
C ARG A 428 -12.53 10.53 29.13
N PRO A 429 -11.91 11.37 29.98
CA PRO A 429 -11.42 12.70 29.58
C PRO A 429 -10.41 12.64 28.43
N ASP A 430 -9.67 11.54 28.30
CA ASP A 430 -8.72 11.29 27.23
C ASP A 430 -9.37 11.13 25.84
N ILE A 431 -10.63 10.66 25.78
CA ILE A 431 -11.45 10.66 24.57
C ILE A 431 -11.95 12.08 24.27
N GLN A 432 -12.39 12.80 25.31
CA GLN A 432 -12.96 14.14 25.16
C GLN A 432 -11.93 15.16 24.66
N GLU A 433 -10.75 15.19 25.28
CA GLU A 433 -9.63 16.07 24.90
C GLU A 433 -9.26 15.86 23.43
N ILE A 434 -9.03 14.60 23.02
CA ILE A 434 -8.69 14.28 21.62
C ILE A 434 -9.82 14.66 20.68
N PHE A 435 -11.07 14.27 20.98
CA PHE A 435 -12.18 14.51 20.05
C PHE A 435 -12.51 16.01 19.90
N VAL A 436 -12.31 16.81 20.94
CA VAL A 436 -12.48 18.27 20.86
C VAL A 436 -11.36 18.90 20.03
N ASP A 437 -10.10 18.55 20.30
CA ASP A 437 -8.94 19.17 19.64
C ASP A 437 -8.79 18.75 18.17
N LEU A 438 -9.20 17.54 17.80
CA LEU A 438 -9.01 16.95 16.47
C LEU A 438 -9.72 17.76 15.37
N GLN A 439 -8.97 18.46 14.52
CA GLN A 439 -9.53 19.34 13.48
C GLN A 439 -9.83 18.65 12.15
N ASP A 440 -9.16 17.54 11.82
CA ASP A 440 -9.35 16.86 10.54
C ASP A 440 -10.75 16.21 10.45
N PRO A 441 -11.57 16.54 9.45
CA PRO A 441 -12.96 16.10 9.39
C PRO A 441 -13.09 14.59 9.12
N ILE A 442 -12.12 13.95 8.48
CA ILE A 442 -12.15 12.51 8.22
C ILE A 442 -11.77 11.76 9.49
N LEU A 443 -10.66 12.15 10.15
CA LEU A 443 -10.26 11.56 11.42
C LEU A 443 -11.38 11.69 12.48
N ARG A 444 -12.11 12.81 12.49
CA ARG A 444 -13.30 13.00 13.36
C ARG A 444 -14.45 12.05 13.01
N ALA A 445 -14.77 11.87 11.73
CA ALA A 445 -15.85 10.99 11.27
C ALA A 445 -15.53 9.51 11.58
N ASP A 446 -14.29 9.11 11.37
CA ASP A 446 -13.78 7.80 11.76
C ASP A 446 -13.78 7.58 13.27
N PHE A 447 -13.48 8.61 14.08
CA PHE A 447 -13.49 8.42 15.53
C PHE A 447 -14.92 8.37 16.09
N ILE A 448 -15.82 9.27 15.66
CA ILE A 448 -17.19 9.31 16.18
C ILE A 448 -17.97 8.01 15.87
N ARG A 449 -17.71 7.34 14.74
CA ARG A 449 -18.40 6.09 14.40
C ARG A 449 -18.16 4.97 15.42
N TYR A 450 -16.94 4.85 15.94
CA TYR A 450 -16.64 3.89 17.01
C TYR A 450 -17.21 4.35 18.36
N LEU A 451 -17.19 5.65 18.65
CA LEU A 451 -17.72 6.21 19.91
C LEU A 451 -19.24 6.08 20.05
N VAL A 452 -20.02 6.18 18.96
CA VAL A 452 -21.47 5.95 19.03
C VAL A 452 -21.81 4.48 19.28
N LEU A 453 -21.06 3.56 18.66
CA LEU A 453 -21.21 2.12 18.83
C LEU A 453 -20.77 1.64 20.21
N LEU A 454 -19.66 2.20 20.73
CA LEU A 454 -19.19 1.89 22.08
C LEU A 454 -20.15 2.43 23.16
N GLY A 455 -20.60 3.66 23.01
CA GLY A 455 -21.46 4.32 23.99
C GLY A 455 -22.88 3.75 24.02
N ASP A 456 -23.57 3.76 22.89
CA ASP A 456 -25.00 3.43 22.82
C ASP A 456 -25.29 2.15 22.04
N GLY A 457 -24.35 1.70 21.20
CA GLY A 457 -24.55 0.60 20.27
C GLY A 457 -25.59 0.91 19.20
N GLY A 458 -26.16 -0.16 18.64
CA GLY A 458 -26.99 -0.11 17.43
C GLY A 458 -26.13 -0.23 16.18
N VAL A 459 -26.63 0.27 15.05
CA VAL A 459 -25.88 0.31 13.79
C VAL A 459 -25.35 1.72 13.53
N TYR A 460 -24.10 1.82 13.08
CA TYR A 460 -23.58 2.99 12.40
C TYR A 460 -23.54 2.72 10.90
N SER A 461 -23.85 3.71 10.08
CA SER A 461 -23.62 3.66 8.63
C SER A 461 -23.22 5.03 8.05
N ASP A 462 -22.34 5.07 7.06
CA ASP A 462 -22.00 6.33 6.36
C ASP A 462 -23.20 6.87 5.56
N ILE A 463 -23.26 8.19 5.38
CA ILE A 463 -24.46 8.90 4.91
C ILE A 463 -24.87 8.52 3.48
N ASP A 464 -23.90 8.14 2.64
CA ASP A 464 -24.07 7.66 1.26
C ASP A 464 -24.21 6.13 1.17
N THR A 465 -24.77 5.50 2.21
CA THR A 465 -25.12 4.06 2.22
C THR A 465 -26.63 3.85 2.21
N THR A 466 -27.15 2.94 1.39
CA THR A 466 -28.54 2.48 1.39
C THR A 466 -28.70 1.20 2.22
N SER A 467 -29.82 1.07 2.92
CA SER A 467 -30.27 -0.20 3.51
C SER A 467 -31.05 -0.97 2.44
N LEU A 468 -30.70 -2.24 2.24
CA LEU A 468 -31.39 -3.14 1.29
C LEU A 468 -32.39 -4.03 2.01
N ILE A 469 -32.03 -4.56 3.19
CA ILE A 469 -32.90 -5.39 4.04
C ILE A 469 -32.96 -4.87 5.49
N PRO A 470 -33.97 -5.27 6.29
CA PRO A 470 -34.08 -4.90 7.70
C PRO A 470 -32.89 -5.37 8.54
N ILE A 471 -32.44 -4.52 9.47
CA ILE A 471 -31.36 -4.83 10.43
C ILE A 471 -31.71 -6.06 11.30
N GLU A 472 -33.00 -6.31 11.55
CA GLU A 472 -33.46 -7.48 12.30
C GLU A 472 -33.17 -8.81 11.60
N ASP A 473 -32.93 -8.79 10.27
CA ASP A 473 -32.66 -9.97 9.44
C ASP A 473 -31.15 -10.18 9.16
N TRP A 474 -30.28 -9.25 9.56
CA TRP A 474 -28.82 -9.33 9.34
C TRP A 474 -28.13 -10.45 10.12
N VAL A 475 -28.69 -10.85 11.26
CA VAL A 475 -28.16 -11.91 12.12
C VAL A 475 -29.01 -13.16 11.95
N PRO A 476 -28.47 -14.25 11.35
CA PRO A 476 -29.20 -15.50 11.22
C PRO A 476 -29.76 -15.98 12.56
N SER A 477 -30.99 -16.52 12.56
CA SER A 477 -31.73 -16.89 13.79
C SER A 477 -30.97 -17.84 14.73
N ALA A 478 -30.04 -18.65 14.19
CA ALA A 478 -29.15 -19.53 14.95
C ALA A 478 -28.11 -18.80 15.83
N TYR A 479 -27.89 -17.51 15.58
CA TYR A 479 -26.85 -16.68 16.18
C TYR A 479 -27.37 -15.49 17.01
N VAL A 480 -28.66 -15.12 16.92
CA VAL A 480 -29.24 -13.90 17.56
C VAL A 480 -28.86 -13.73 19.04
N ASN A 481 -28.88 -14.81 19.84
CA ASN A 481 -28.55 -14.77 21.27
C ASN A 481 -27.05 -14.99 21.59
N LYS A 482 -26.18 -14.98 20.58
CA LYS A 482 -24.73 -15.25 20.69
C LYS A 482 -23.86 -14.12 20.15
N VAL A 483 -24.46 -13.16 19.44
CA VAL A 483 -23.74 -12.10 18.72
C VAL A 483 -23.88 -10.78 19.45
N ASN A 484 -22.75 -10.10 19.66
CA ASN A 484 -22.66 -8.78 20.29
C ASN A 484 -21.99 -7.74 19.36
N LEU A 485 -21.34 -8.18 18.28
CA LEU A 485 -20.79 -7.35 17.21
C LEU A 485 -20.98 -8.04 15.84
N VAL A 486 -21.32 -7.26 14.82
CA VAL A 486 -21.41 -7.69 13.42
C VAL A 486 -20.49 -6.80 12.58
N VAL A 487 -19.58 -7.43 11.84
CA VAL A 487 -18.65 -6.78 10.90
C VAL A 487 -18.72 -7.47 9.55
N GLY A 488 -18.63 -6.71 8.45
CA GLY A 488 -18.52 -7.26 7.10
C GLY A 488 -17.10 -7.18 6.58
N VAL A 489 -16.69 -8.13 5.75
CA VAL A 489 -15.49 -7.97 4.91
C VAL A 489 -15.77 -6.85 3.90
N GLU A 490 -14.83 -5.91 3.78
CA GLU A 490 -14.85 -4.83 2.78
C GLU A 490 -13.92 -5.19 1.61
N TYR A 491 -12.73 -5.65 1.95
CA TYR A 491 -11.65 -5.89 1.00
C TYR A 491 -11.00 -7.25 1.28
N ASP A 492 -10.67 -7.97 0.22
CA ASP A 492 -10.00 -9.28 0.25
C ASP A 492 -9.19 -9.47 -1.05
N THR A 493 -8.00 -10.07 -0.96
CA THR A 493 -7.02 -10.19 -2.06
C THR A 493 -7.31 -11.35 -3.03
N LEU A 494 -8.59 -11.57 -3.36
CA LEU A 494 -9.05 -12.72 -4.14
C LEU A 494 -8.69 -12.64 -5.64
N ASP A 495 -8.27 -11.47 -6.14
CA ASP A 495 -8.04 -11.19 -7.57
C ASP A 495 -6.57 -11.36 -8.02
N GLY A 496 -5.76 -12.12 -7.26
CA GLY A 496 -4.38 -12.46 -7.66
C GLY A 496 -3.33 -11.36 -7.43
N GLY A 497 -3.72 -10.30 -6.72
CA GLY A 497 -2.90 -9.18 -6.29
C GLY A 497 -3.64 -8.26 -5.32
N ARG A 498 -2.93 -7.29 -4.75
CA ARG A 498 -3.58 -6.19 -4.01
C ARG A 498 -4.14 -5.18 -5.02
N TRP A 499 -5.31 -4.64 -4.69
CA TRP A 499 -5.90 -3.54 -5.44
C TRP A 499 -5.26 -2.24 -4.94
N GLY A 500 -4.75 -1.40 -5.84
CA GLY A 500 -4.05 -0.15 -5.52
C GLY A 500 -2.99 -0.25 -4.42
N ASP A 501 -2.91 0.80 -3.59
CA ASP A 501 -1.95 0.93 -2.47
C ASP A 501 -2.43 0.28 -1.14
N TRP A 502 -3.39 -0.64 -1.18
CA TRP A 502 -4.00 -1.19 0.05
C TRP A 502 -2.96 -1.92 0.92
N SER A 503 -2.92 -1.56 2.22
CA SER A 503 -1.89 -2.01 3.16
C SER A 503 -2.11 -3.43 3.69
N LEU A 504 -3.35 -3.93 3.65
CA LEU A 504 -3.76 -5.23 4.17
C LEU A 504 -4.18 -6.19 3.04
N ASP A 505 -4.08 -7.50 3.29
CA ASP A 505 -4.56 -8.54 2.37
C ASP A 505 -6.06 -8.86 2.56
N LEU A 506 -6.65 -8.38 3.66
CA LEU A 506 -8.08 -8.38 3.98
C LEU A 506 -8.38 -7.21 4.92
N GLN A 507 -9.56 -6.61 4.79
CA GLN A 507 -10.03 -5.47 5.61
C GLN A 507 -11.52 -5.62 5.97
N PHE A 508 -11.89 -5.22 7.19
CA PHE A 508 -13.29 -5.08 7.59
C PHE A 508 -13.84 -3.69 7.23
N CYS A 509 -15.08 -3.70 6.77
CA CYS A 509 -15.90 -2.53 6.54
C CYS A 509 -16.01 -1.66 7.80
N THR A 510 -15.80 -0.36 7.63
CA THR A 510 -16.04 0.66 8.67
C THR A 510 -17.18 1.62 8.33
N TRP A 511 -17.63 1.68 7.08
CA TRP A 511 -18.83 2.43 6.70
C TRP A 511 -20.14 1.78 7.13
N THR A 512 -20.14 0.56 7.66
CA THR A 512 -21.29 -0.05 8.34
C THR A 512 -20.84 -1.07 9.39
N ILE A 513 -21.26 -0.89 10.64
CA ILE A 513 -20.96 -1.79 11.78
C ILE A 513 -22.19 -1.83 12.69
N LEU A 514 -22.55 -3.00 13.23
CA LEU A 514 -23.63 -3.17 14.22
C LEU A 514 -23.06 -3.75 15.52
N ALA A 515 -23.22 -3.05 16.65
CA ALA A 515 -22.64 -3.41 17.94
C ALA A 515 -23.62 -3.27 19.11
N LYS A 516 -23.40 -4.04 20.18
CA LYS A 516 -23.95 -3.73 21.50
C LYS A 516 -23.04 -2.71 22.21
N PRO A 517 -23.60 -1.85 23.09
CA PRO A 517 -22.79 -0.90 23.86
C PRO A 517 -21.79 -1.65 24.74
N GLY A 518 -20.64 -1.03 25.01
CA GLY A 518 -19.57 -1.60 25.83
C GLY A 518 -18.84 -2.81 25.22
N HIS A 519 -19.03 -3.12 23.93
CA HIS A 519 -18.39 -4.28 23.31
C HIS A 519 -16.85 -4.15 23.31
N LEU A 520 -16.15 -5.17 23.81
CA LEU A 520 -14.69 -5.15 24.03
C LEU A 520 -13.89 -4.73 22.78
N LEU A 521 -14.27 -5.22 21.60
CA LEU A 521 -13.54 -4.87 20.37
C LEU A 521 -13.78 -3.43 19.91
N MET A 522 -14.87 -2.80 20.35
CA MET A 522 -15.12 -1.37 20.12
C MET A 522 -14.30 -0.51 21.09
N GLU A 523 -14.17 -0.93 22.36
CA GLU A 523 -13.25 -0.31 23.33
C GLU A 523 -11.81 -0.38 22.80
N MET A 524 -11.37 -1.55 22.33
CA MET A 524 -10.04 -1.73 21.72
C MET A 524 -9.81 -0.85 20.49
N ALA A 525 -10.83 -0.66 19.64
CA ALA A 525 -10.73 0.25 18.50
C ALA A 525 -10.60 1.72 18.96
N VAL A 526 -11.42 2.14 19.92
CA VAL A 526 -11.39 3.50 20.51
C VAL A 526 -10.06 3.80 21.19
N ASP A 527 -9.54 2.89 22.02
CA ASP A 527 -8.24 3.04 22.69
C ASP A 527 -7.08 3.09 21.68
N ARG A 528 -7.16 2.32 20.59
CA ARG A 528 -6.19 2.39 19.49
C ARG A 528 -6.25 3.72 18.74
N VAL A 529 -7.43 4.29 18.50
CA VAL A 529 -7.56 5.64 17.92
C VAL A 529 -6.93 6.68 18.85
N VAL A 530 -7.25 6.63 20.15
CA VAL A 530 -6.69 7.52 21.17
C VAL A 530 -5.15 7.45 21.20
N ALA A 531 -4.58 6.24 21.20
CA ALA A 531 -3.14 6.03 21.17
C ALA A 531 -2.50 6.43 19.83
N GLY A 532 -3.15 6.10 18.71
CA GLY A 532 -2.72 6.40 17.35
C GLY A 532 -2.63 7.90 17.08
N LEU A 533 -3.68 8.66 17.43
CA LEU A 533 -3.68 10.13 17.28
C LEU A 533 -2.62 10.79 18.17
N LYS A 534 -2.42 10.30 19.40
CA LYS A 534 -1.32 10.75 20.29
C LYS A 534 0.06 10.41 19.72
N ALA A 535 0.23 9.27 19.04
CA ALA A 535 1.47 8.89 18.39
C ALA A 535 1.75 9.72 17.13
N LEU A 536 0.73 9.93 16.30
CA LEU A 536 0.79 10.73 15.07
C LEU A 536 1.14 12.19 15.36
N ALA A 537 0.51 12.81 16.37
CA ALA A 537 0.86 14.16 16.82
C ALA A 537 2.34 14.26 17.24
N ARG A 538 2.85 13.27 18.00
CA ARG A 538 4.28 13.22 18.39
C ARG A 538 5.21 13.02 17.19
N GLN A 539 4.84 12.17 16.23
CA GLN A 539 5.61 11.92 15.01
C GLN A 539 5.69 13.17 14.11
N GLN A 540 4.62 13.95 14.05
CA GLN A 540 4.55 15.22 13.32
C GLN A 540 5.02 16.44 14.15
N GLU A 541 5.61 16.22 15.34
CA GLU A 541 6.11 17.24 16.27
C GLU A 541 5.07 18.36 16.58
N THR A 542 3.79 17.97 16.70
CA THR A 542 2.64 18.88 16.73
C THR A 542 1.62 18.49 17.81
N THR A 543 0.56 19.30 17.99
CA THR A 543 -0.57 18.99 18.87
C THR A 543 -1.67 18.24 18.12
N ILE A 544 -2.67 17.68 18.82
CA ILE A 544 -3.81 16.97 18.18
C ILE A 544 -4.52 17.87 17.13
N SER A 545 -4.70 19.15 17.43
CA SER A 545 -5.27 20.14 16.49
C SER A 545 -4.37 20.44 15.28
N GLY A 546 -3.06 20.25 15.44
CA GLY A 546 -2.05 20.50 14.42
C GLY A 546 -1.73 19.29 13.52
N ILE A 547 -2.32 18.12 13.79
CA ILE A 547 -2.17 16.93 12.91
C ILE A 547 -2.61 17.28 11.49
N ARG A 548 -1.80 16.89 10.50
CA ARG A 548 -2.15 16.92 9.07
C ARG A 548 -1.86 15.53 8.50
N PRO A 549 -2.86 14.65 8.42
CA PRO A 549 -2.63 13.25 8.07
C PRO A 549 -2.47 13.11 6.55
N SER A 550 -1.52 12.28 6.12
CA SER A 550 -1.57 11.67 4.80
C SER A 550 -2.72 10.66 4.70
N PHE A 551 -3.15 10.31 3.48
CA PHE A 551 -4.19 9.30 3.27
C PHE A 551 -3.90 7.97 4.00
N MET A 552 -2.63 7.51 3.96
CA MET A 552 -2.23 6.29 4.68
C MET A 552 -2.24 6.46 6.20
N GLU A 553 -1.97 7.65 6.74
CA GLU A 553 -2.11 7.91 8.17
C GLU A 553 -3.58 7.92 8.59
N VAL A 554 -4.52 8.41 7.76
CA VAL A 554 -5.97 8.27 8.02
C VAL A 554 -6.35 6.79 8.15
N LEU A 555 -6.06 5.98 7.12
CA LEU A 555 -6.42 4.55 7.09
C LEU A 555 -5.86 3.75 8.28
N ASN A 556 -4.63 4.08 8.72
CA ASN A 556 -3.92 3.38 9.78
C ASN A 556 -4.13 3.95 11.19
N THR A 557 -4.71 5.15 11.34
CA THR A 557 -4.88 5.83 12.66
C THR A 557 -6.34 5.90 13.12
N THR A 558 -7.29 5.99 12.19
CA THR A 558 -8.72 6.04 12.50
C THR A 558 -9.54 5.15 11.56
N GLY A 559 -9.08 4.98 10.32
CA GLY A 559 -9.78 4.23 9.31
C GLY A 559 -9.69 2.69 9.45
N PRO A 560 -10.03 1.97 8.37
CA PRO A 560 -10.36 0.55 8.43
C PRO A 560 -9.17 -0.38 8.66
N ALA A 561 -7.92 0.05 8.40
CA ALA A 561 -6.76 -0.78 8.72
C ALA A 561 -6.54 -0.89 10.23
N LEU A 562 -6.75 0.20 10.98
CA LEU A 562 -6.71 0.18 12.45
C LEU A 562 -7.84 -0.67 13.04
N PHE A 563 -9.06 -0.50 12.54
CA PHE A 563 -10.22 -1.28 12.99
C PHE A 563 -10.04 -2.77 12.70
N THR A 564 -9.55 -3.13 11.51
CA THR A 564 -9.23 -4.52 11.15
C THR A 564 -8.19 -5.12 12.10
N GLY A 565 -7.13 -4.39 12.42
CA GLY A 565 -6.15 -4.81 13.42
C GLY A 565 -6.74 -5.00 14.81
N ALA A 566 -7.66 -4.12 15.24
CA ALA A 566 -8.32 -4.21 16.55
C ALA A 566 -9.20 -5.46 16.66
N VAL A 567 -9.99 -5.75 15.61
CA VAL A 567 -10.88 -6.92 15.57
C VAL A 567 -10.08 -8.23 15.49
N ILE A 568 -9.08 -8.33 14.61
CA ILE A 568 -8.28 -9.56 14.48
C ILE A 568 -7.52 -9.88 15.77
N GLU A 569 -6.83 -8.91 16.36
CA GLU A 569 -6.06 -9.12 17.60
C GLU A 569 -6.98 -9.43 18.79
N GLY A 570 -8.08 -8.70 18.94
CA GLY A 570 -9.03 -8.97 20.00
C GLY A 570 -9.76 -10.30 19.85
N LEU A 571 -10.04 -10.77 18.63
CA LEU A 571 -10.55 -12.12 18.38
C LEU A 571 -9.52 -13.20 18.74
N ALA A 572 -8.24 -12.99 18.43
CA ALA A 572 -7.18 -13.90 18.82
C ALA A 572 -7.06 -14.00 20.36
N HIS A 573 -7.10 -12.87 21.06
CA HIS A 573 -7.07 -12.82 22.53
C HIS A 573 -8.32 -13.43 23.20
N THR A 574 -9.52 -13.04 22.76
CA THR A 574 -10.78 -13.49 23.40
C THR A 574 -11.08 -14.96 23.17
N THR A 575 -10.72 -15.51 22.01
CA THR A 575 -10.90 -16.94 21.72
C THR A 575 -9.73 -17.81 22.18
N GLY A 576 -8.57 -17.21 22.50
CA GLY A 576 -7.34 -17.95 22.80
C GLY A 576 -6.79 -18.73 21.60
N THR A 577 -7.17 -18.33 20.37
CA THR A 577 -6.75 -18.98 19.13
C THR A 577 -5.82 -18.08 18.30
N ASN A 578 -5.02 -18.67 17.41
CA ASN A 578 -4.26 -17.91 16.43
C ASN A 578 -5.19 -17.41 15.30
N PHE A 579 -6.03 -16.42 15.60
CA PHE A 579 -6.95 -15.83 14.64
C PHE A 579 -6.24 -14.80 13.76
N THR A 580 -6.37 -14.95 12.45
CA THR A 580 -5.70 -14.16 11.41
C THR A 580 -6.63 -13.98 10.21
N TRP A 581 -6.26 -13.13 9.25
CA TRP A 581 -7.02 -12.95 8.01
C TRP A 581 -7.22 -14.26 7.21
N HIS A 582 -6.28 -15.21 7.29
CA HIS A 582 -6.41 -16.54 6.68
C HIS A 582 -7.64 -17.32 7.17
N ASN A 583 -8.19 -16.98 8.33
CA ASN A 583 -9.38 -17.64 8.86
C ASN A 583 -10.69 -17.12 8.23
N ILE A 584 -10.65 -16.03 7.45
CA ILE A 584 -11.83 -15.30 6.95
C ILE A 584 -11.72 -14.81 5.50
N THR A 585 -10.57 -14.96 4.83
CA THR A 585 -10.48 -14.76 3.37
C THR A 585 -11.36 -15.75 2.62
N GLY A 586 -12.03 -15.29 1.57
CA GLY A 586 -12.87 -16.09 0.67
C GLY A 586 -14.14 -16.66 1.31
N ILE A 587 -14.62 -16.15 2.44
CA ILE A 587 -15.89 -16.62 3.02
C ILE A 587 -17.09 -16.25 2.15
N THR A 588 -17.96 -17.22 1.91
CA THR A 588 -19.23 -17.05 1.19
C THR A 588 -20.45 -17.06 2.11
N GLU A 589 -20.27 -17.45 3.37
CA GLU A 589 -21.32 -17.53 4.40
C GLU A 589 -20.87 -16.79 5.68
N SER A 590 -21.84 -16.40 6.50
CA SER A 590 -21.59 -15.68 7.75
C SER A 590 -20.93 -16.58 8.81
N LYS A 591 -19.82 -16.12 9.38
CA LYS A 591 -18.98 -16.90 10.31
C LYS A 591 -18.97 -16.27 11.71
N LEU A 592 -19.48 -17.00 12.69
CA LEU A 592 -19.42 -16.62 14.10
C LEU A 592 -18.06 -17.00 14.71
N VAL A 593 -17.37 -16.03 15.32
CA VAL A 593 -16.09 -16.20 16.02
C VAL A 593 -16.19 -15.50 17.37
N GLY A 594 -16.17 -16.27 18.46
CA GLY A 594 -16.55 -15.74 19.77
C GLY A 594 -18.01 -15.26 19.75
N ASP A 595 -18.23 -13.99 20.04
CA ASP A 595 -19.50 -13.26 19.94
C ASP A 595 -19.55 -12.28 18.74
N VAL A 596 -18.60 -12.38 17.81
CA VAL A 596 -18.52 -11.55 16.59
C VAL A 596 -19.03 -12.35 15.38
N LEU A 597 -20.06 -11.82 14.71
CA LEU A 597 -20.52 -12.35 13.42
C LEU A 597 -19.78 -11.63 12.29
N ILE A 598 -19.03 -12.40 11.50
CA ILE A 598 -18.27 -11.91 10.36
C ILE A 598 -19.06 -12.24 9.09
N LEU A 599 -19.46 -11.21 8.35
CA LEU A 599 -20.26 -11.33 7.14
C LEU A 599 -19.37 -11.41 5.88
N PRO A 600 -19.77 -12.16 4.85
CA PRO A 600 -19.06 -12.21 3.57
C PRO A 600 -19.09 -10.86 2.85
N ILE A 601 -18.18 -10.66 1.90
CA ILE A 601 -17.96 -9.34 1.27
C ILE A 601 -19.23 -8.72 0.68
N ASN A 602 -20.10 -9.52 0.04
CA ASN A 602 -21.30 -8.97 -0.59
C ASN A 602 -22.28 -8.35 0.42
N ALA A 603 -22.21 -8.72 1.71
CA ALA A 603 -23.14 -8.21 2.71
C ALA A 603 -23.05 -6.69 2.92
N PHE A 604 -21.84 -6.16 3.10
CA PHE A 604 -21.57 -4.73 3.34
C PHE A 604 -20.75 -4.04 2.24
N GLY A 605 -20.17 -4.82 1.32
CA GLY A 605 -19.27 -4.38 0.26
C GLY A 605 -19.69 -4.85 -1.14
N SER A 606 -20.99 -5.03 -1.40
CA SER A 606 -21.53 -5.33 -2.73
C SER A 606 -21.26 -4.22 -3.75
N GLY A 607 -21.17 -4.57 -5.03
CA GLY A 607 -20.95 -3.62 -6.13
C GLY A 607 -19.54 -3.02 -6.23
N GLN A 608 -18.54 -3.59 -5.55
CA GLN A 608 -17.14 -3.16 -5.67
C GLN A 608 -16.45 -3.78 -6.89
N ALA A 609 -15.53 -3.04 -7.52
CA ALA A 609 -14.77 -3.50 -8.70
C ALA A 609 -13.61 -4.47 -8.36
N HIS A 610 -13.56 -4.97 -7.12
CA HIS A 610 -12.48 -5.79 -6.59
C HIS A 610 -13.01 -6.82 -5.59
N SER A 611 -12.13 -7.71 -5.13
CA SER A 611 -12.36 -8.69 -4.07
C SER A 611 -13.49 -9.68 -4.38
N LYS A 612 -13.82 -9.85 -5.66
CA LYS A 612 -14.95 -10.66 -6.16
C LYS A 612 -16.28 -10.33 -5.47
N SER A 613 -16.51 -9.05 -5.18
CA SER A 613 -17.82 -8.54 -4.80
C SER A 613 -18.88 -8.96 -5.82
N GLY A 614 -20.04 -9.39 -5.34
CA GLY A 614 -21.22 -9.65 -6.17
C GLY A 614 -21.99 -8.36 -6.49
N SER A 615 -23.15 -8.53 -7.12
CA SER A 615 -24.09 -7.43 -7.37
C SER A 615 -24.82 -7.02 -6.07
N PRO A 616 -25.12 -5.72 -5.88
CA PRO A 616 -26.05 -5.24 -4.85
C PRO A 616 -27.47 -5.80 -4.97
N ASP A 617 -27.87 -6.28 -6.15
CA ASP A 617 -29.19 -6.90 -6.37
C ASP A 617 -29.25 -8.39 -5.94
N GLU A 618 -28.13 -8.97 -5.51
CA GLU A 618 -28.11 -10.32 -4.97
C GLU A 618 -28.69 -10.37 -3.54
N ASN A 619 -29.46 -11.42 -3.24
CA ASN A 619 -30.05 -11.66 -1.91
C ASN A 619 -29.03 -11.82 -0.75
N THR A 620 -27.73 -11.70 -1.02
CA THR A 620 -26.64 -11.72 -0.04
C THR A 620 -26.18 -10.33 0.38
N ALA A 621 -26.62 -9.27 -0.31
CA ALA A 621 -26.33 -7.88 0.05
C ALA A 621 -27.32 -7.34 1.09
N LEU A 622 -26.80 -6.68 2.14
CA LEU A 622 -27.60 -6.14 3.25
C LEU A 622 -27.69 -4.61 3.20
N VAL A 623 -26.61 -3.99 2.73
CA VAL A 623 -26.46 -2.55 2.46
C VAL A 623 -25.68 -2.34 1.16
N GLN A 624 -25.92 -1.22 0.48
CA GLN A 624 -25.11 -0.80 -0.67
C GLN A 624 -24.52 0.59 -0.41
N HIS A 625 -23.20 0.67 -0.43
CA HIS A 625 -22.48 1.94 -0.39
C HIS A 625 -22.49 2.59 -1.78
N LEU A 626 -22.77 3.90 -1.88
CA LEU A 626 -22.88 4.60 -3.17
C LEU A 626 -21.52 5.11 -3.71
N PHE A 627 -20.48 5.03 -2.87
CA PHE A 627 -19.11 5.48 -3.18
C PHE A 627 -19.07 6.92 -3.68
N LYS A 628 -19.88 7.80 -3.09
CA LYS A 628 -19.98 9.21 -3.47
C LYS A 628 -18.66 9.92 -3.15
N GLY A 629 -18.06 9.56 -2.02
CA GLY A 629 -16.83 10.20 -1.57
C GLY A 629 -17.02 11.68 -1.28
N SER A 630 -18.15 12.10 -0.72
CA SER A 630 -18.41 13.52 -0.40
C SER A 630 -17.40 14.12 0.59
N TRP A 631 -16.73 13.29 1.39
CA TRP A 631 -15.57 13.68 2.22
C TRP A 631 -14.33 14.08 1.40
N LYS A 632 -14.25 13.62 0.15
CA LYS A 632 -13.14 13.86 -0.76
C LYS A 632 -13.13 15.31 -1.26
N VAL A 633 -14.30 15.91 -1.52
CA VAL A 633 -14.40 17.22 -2.22
C VAL A 633 -13.76 18.39 -1.44
N ASP A 634 -13.75 18.34 -0.10
CA ASP A 634 -13.18 19.40 0.77
C ASP A 634 -11.89 18.97 1.49
N HIS A 635 -11.31 17.82 1.13
CA HIS A 635 -10.04 17.34 1.67
C HIS A 635 -9.00 17.34 0.54
N PRO A 636 -7.73 17.71 0.77
CA PRO A 636 -6.72 17.80 -0.28
C PRO A 636 -6.53 16.51 -1.13
N PHE A 637 -7.02 15.36 -0.70
CA PHE A 637 -6.90 14.09 -1.43
C PHE A 637 -8.02 13.79 -2.45
N GLY A 638 -8.98 14.68 -2.68
CA GLY A 638 -10.30 14.17 -3.04
C GLY A 638 -11.13 14.80 -4.16
N GLY A 639 -10.73 15.91 -4.79
CA GLY A 639 -11.39 16.38 -6.02
C GLY A 639 -11.30 15.39 -7.21
N LYS A 640 -10.50 14.33 -7.10
CA LYS A 640 -10.17 13.39 -8.20
C LYS A 640 -11.22 12.31 -8.49
N ALA A 641 -12.02 11.90 -7.51
CA ALA A 641 -12.95 10.78 -7.69
C ALA A 641 -14.23 11.16 -8.48
N GLU A 642 -14.65 12.42 -8.41
CA GLU A 642 -15.87 12.90 -9.05
C GLU A 642 -15.64 13.17 -10.55
N LYS A 643 -14.54 13.85 -10.91
CA LYS A 643 -14.18 14.13 -12.32
C LYS A 643 -13.96 12.86 -13.16
N ALA A 644 -13.33 11.82 -12.60
CA ALA A 644 -13.15 10.55 -13.29
C ALA A 644 -14.49 9.83 -13.56
N ARG A 645 -15.50 10.05 -12.71
CA ARG A 645 -16.83 9.43 -12.80
C ARG A 645 -17.76 10.24 -13.72
N GLU A 646 -17.70 11.56 -13.69
CA GLU A 646 -18.38 12.41 -14.67
C GLU A 646 -17.87 12.15 -16.11
N GLN A 647 -16.57 11.87 -16.28
CA GLN A 647 -16.01 11.48 -17.57
C GLN A 647 -16.41 10.05 -18.01
N SER A 648 -16.53 9.08 -17.09
CA SER A 648 -17.02 7.74 -17.44
C SER A 648 -18.52 7.72 -17.78
N ASP A 649 -19.34 8.43 -17.00
CA ASP A 649 -20.78 8.48 -17.18
C ASP A 649 -21.14 9.25 -18.46
N ALA A 650 -20.36 10.28 -18.83
CA ALA A 650 -20.45 10.95 -20.13
C ALA A 650 -20.11 10.00 -21.30
N GLN A 651 -19.04 9.21 -21.19
CA GLN A 651 -18.65 8.24 -22.23
C GLN A 651 -19.66 7.11 -22.40
N GLN A 652 -20.32 6.64 -21.32
CA GLN A 652 -21.42 5.67 -21.44
C GLN A 652 -22.68 6.29 -22.07
N GLY A 653 -23.02 7.54 -21.74
CA GLY A 653 -24.13 8.25 -22.37
C GLY A 653 -23.93 8.47 -23.88
N GLU A 654 -22.71 8.77 -24.31
CA GLU A 654 -22.37 8.86 -25.74
C GLU A 654 -22.42 7.48 -26.42
N ALA A 655 -21.94 6.42 -25.77
CA ALA A 655 -22.01 5.05 -26.29
C ALA A 655 -23.46 4.57 -26.54
N GLU A 656 -24.36 4.70 -25.56
CA GLU A 656 -25.78 4.33 -25.73
C GLU A 656 -26.48 5.18 -26.80
N SER A 657 -26.08 6.46 -26.95
CA SER A 657 -26.60 7.30 -28.03
C SER A 657 -26.12 6.84 -29.41
N SER A 658 -24.89 6.30 -29.49
CA SER A 658 -24.31 5.77 -30.72
C SER A 658 -24.93 4.43 -31.13
N GLU A 659 -25.21 3.52 -30.18
CA GLU A 659 -25.88 2.24 -30.47
C GLU A 659 -27.34 2.44 -30.92
N LYS A 660 -28.07 3.39 -30.33
CA LYS A 660 -29.41 3.76 -30.84
C LYS A 660 -29.37 4.43 -32.23
N SER A 661 -28.23 4.94 -32.66
CA SER A 661 -28.07 5.50 -34.01
C SER A 661 -27.67 4.45 -35.05
N SER A 662 -27.10 3.30 -34.64
CA SER A 662 -26.79 2.17 -35.53
C SER A 662 -27.95 1.18 -35.70
N GLU A 663 -28.82 1.00 -34.70
CA GLU A 663 -30.00 0.10 -34.78
C GLU A 663 -31.19 0.63 -35.63
N HIS A 664 -31.05 1.75 -36.34
CA HIS A 664 -32.05 2.24 -37.32
C HIS A 664 -31.49 2.38 -38.74
N GLY A 665 -30.33 1.78 -39.02
CA GLY A 665 -29.61 1.92 -40.28
C GLY A 665 -29.77 0.81 -41.32
N GLU A 666 -30.40 -0.34 -40.99
CA GLU A 666 -30.19 -1.54 -41.81
C GLU A 666 -31.35 -2.57 -41.86
N ASP A 667 -32.60 -2.15 -42.09
CA ASP A 667 -33.65 -3.11 -42.52
C ASP A 667 -34.82 -2.50 -43.35
N SER A 668 -34.54 -2.09 -44.60
CA SER A 668 -35.61 -1.75 -45.57
C SER A 668 -35.18 -1.73 -47.05
N ASN A 669 -34.52 -2.77 -47.58
CA ASN A 669 -34.24 -2.81 -49.04
C ASN A 669 -34.07 -4.20 -49.69
N SER A 670 -34.95 -5.16 -49.39
CA SER A 670 -34.90 -6.51 -49.98
C SER A 670 -36.23 -7.12 -50.43
N GLU A 671 -37.39 -6.46 -50.30
CA GLU A 671 -38.68 -7.01 -50.78
C GLU A 671 -39.37 -6.23 -51.94
N GLU A 672 -39.06 -4.96 -52.21
CA GLU A 672 -39.70 -4.22 -53.32
C GLU A 672 -38.97 -4.33 -54.68
N LYS A 673 -38.59 -5.56 -55.08
CA LYS A 673 -37.96 -5.82 -56.40
C LYS A 673 -38.53 -7.01 -57.20
N GLN A 674 -39.66 -7.56 -56.77
CA GLN A 674 -40.37 -8.61 -57.52
C GLN A 674 -41.82 -8.31 -57.91
N GLU A 675 -42.31 -7.06 -57.77
CA GLU A 675 -43.65 -6.68 -58.25
C GLU A 675 -43.69 -5.24 -58.79
N LYS A 676 -43.26 -5.06 -60.05
CA LYS A 676 -43.54 -3.90 -60.96
C LYS A 676 -42.90 -4.09 -62.34
N LYS A 677 -43.16 -5.23 -63.00
CA LYS A 677 -42.79 -5.45 -64.42
C LYS A 677 -43.91 -6.05 -65.28
N TYR A 678 -45.16 -5.86 -64.87
CA TYR A 678 -46.34 -6.00 -65.72
C TYR A 678 -47.36 -4.94 -65.28
N GLU A 679 -47.46 -3.87 -66.08
CA GLU A 679 -48.52 -2.84 -66.17
C GLU A 679 -47.95 -1.43 -66.40
N ASN A 680 -47.36 -1.21 -67.57
CA ASN A 680 -47.65 -0.01 -68.35
C ASN A 680 -47.28 -0.21 -69.83
N LYS A 681 -48.12 -0.97 -70.55
CA LYS A 681 -48.08 -1.02 -72.02
C LYS A 681 -49.43 -1.43 -72.64
N GLN A 682 -50.48 -0.74 -72.23
CA GLN A 682 -51.73 -0.61 -72.99
C GLN A 682 -52.16 0.85 -72.97
N ASP A 683 -51.63 1.61 -73.94
CA ASP A 683 -52.37 2.64 -74.71
C ASP A 683 -51.39 3.42 -75.61
N ALA A 684 -51.00 2.79 -76.73
CA ALA A 684 -50.69 3.42 -78.03
C ALA A 684 -50.19 2.37 -79.04
N ASN A 685 -51.10 1.87 -79.88
CA ASN A 685 -50.93 0.95 -81.03
C ASN A 685 -50.41 -0.48 -80.73
#